data_AF-A0A7X9P6D1-F1
#
_entry.id   AF-A0A7X9P6D1-F1
#
_cell.length_a   1.000
_cell.length_b   1.000
_cell.length_c   1.000
_cell.angle_alpha   90.00
_cell.angle_beta   90.00
_cell.angle_gamma   90.00
#
_symmetry.space_group_name_H-M   'P 1'
#
loop_
_entity.id
_entity.type
_entity.pdbx_description
1 polymer ?
#
loop_
_entity_poly.entity_id
_entity_poly.type
_entity_poly.pdbx_seq_one_letter_code
_entity_poly.pdbx_strand_id
1 'polypeptide(L)'
;MAARRGSLVVVVGLVAAMPAAAQDLRAEIETTRTIPPGEHLVFRIDAAAGGLAFEDPTRRELTADQQAAVAAVPAWLAPDLAAAFLRMRTAEGPDELARLILEAEDPAYVDEIGFLVARLSPEDRRRMDREIIPESVRAIYERDAEIAFADLVERGGPDDPDRYTTVVYRAVRGGTPFTFELPRDVYYWQVVHPVLDGEDVVYMDPMRHRAADPPDGVHWRTYLWTDRFDRSYQAASVLTSPNRITAATFAAWSLRGRPRAFGHFVDLEVGPIELVRAATGEPVAVSFTRGDQRCGGNDYPNPDGMYFATLSPVELAAANGAPEFLRNLVRAGGGNADLLASDVTSWTPLAVAPRGILILRDRVPFDLPADPNEAAAALLGRTVDILPSADLDALVLSTDVAPFLNTTYNKIIVPSDQPRALYEALARNAEKIERFVDYGGTFEFHGATRAEDDWSDLRMPGGLHATPQDGAHVHDELAPYGYPLLSDIVPQAEYLWDFVPQMGLPGDRAFDPAGTALERLGWWVSQVVTWNIQEKVCWTRGGVAARYLTPQEIAYDHFGNCGELQDLWTGAGRANLIAVWNVGTIGDDHMWNEVWQGEQWIPVQVDWSDNDTRLENWGVAYDADTGGSKTISGMDAFRGDGLSLAALGRYPPTTRDDHLWNDYSHHVTLEAHVEDADGNPVDGALVLIATPSLYDPSSLTIAAWRTTGPDGVARVVVGEANDYYVQITSSLGAYPDAEHVDEWVTEEEAVPDAVFPRTFTLEGRLPLGGPDAVVPPAGAPAVRLAGEVAVSREILRGTSAAFSRTFSEPFDSGDVQVELLTEDQYLQYFGGAPFVAAAEEARGRTLTLDQTLPAGRFVLVVANRARAATEQEVSVHLALWDPAGDDGGEAAPDASGDEG
;
A
#
# COMPACT_ATOMS: atom_id res chain seq x y z
N MET A 1 -21.61 33.08 14.00
CA MET A 1 -22.92 32.43 13.85
C MET A 1 -22.66 30.94 13.84
N ALA A 2 -22.78 30.32 15.00
CA ALA A 2 -22.48 28.91 15.22
C ALA A 2 -23.82 28.16 15.37
N ALA A 3 -24.04 27.14 14.56
CA ALA A 3 -25.10 26.18 14.76
C ALA A 3 -24.49 24.78 14.58
N ARG A 4 -24.05 24.21 15.71
CA ARG A 4 -23.71 22.80 15.86
C ARG A 4 -24.95 21.96 15.50
N ARG A 5 -24.81 21.01 14.58
CA ARG A 5 -25.69 19.83 14.48
C ARG A 5 -24.87 18.63 14.93
N GLY A 6 -24.88 18.38 16.23
CA GLY A 6 -24.53 17.07 16.78
C GLY A 6 -25.78 16.20 16.70
N SER A 7 -25.70 15.10 15.95
CA SER A 7 -26.67 14.01 16.02
C SER A 7 -26.42 13.28 17.33
N LEU A 8 -27.11 13.72 18.38
CA LEU A 8 -27.17 13.03 19.65
C LEU A 8 -28.07 11.80 19.44
N VAL A 9 -27.50 10.59 19.49
CA VAL A 9 -28.29 9.37 19.71
C VAL A 9 -28.79 9.44 21.15
N VAL A 10 -29.98 10.03 21.33
CA VAL A 10 -30.71 9.91 22.58
C VAL A 10 -31.32 8.52 22.58
N VAL A 11 -30.80 7.63 23.42
CA VAL A 11 -31.56 6.46 23.89
C VAL A 11 -32.74 7.01 24.69
N VAL A 12 -33.84 7.32 23.99
CA VAL A 12 -35.11 7.62 24.64
C VAL A 12 -35.71 6.29 25.05
N GLY A 13 -35.48 5.90 26.31
CA GLY A 13 -36.32 4.92 26.99
C GLY A 13 -37.74 5.46 27.05
N LEU A 14 -38.51 5.22 26.00
CA LEU A 14 -39.94 5.52 25.95
C LEU A 14 -40.67 4.30 26.51
N VAL A 15 -40.63 4.18 27.84
CA VAL A 15 -41.58 3.35 28.58
C VAL A 15 -42.95 3.98 28.35
N ALA A 16 -43.69 3.46 27.36
CA ALA A 16 -45.11 3.70 27.25
C ALA A 16 -45.75 3.10 28.51
N ALA A 17 -46.20 3.97 29.42
CA ALA A 17 -46.96 3.57 30.58
C ALA A 17 -48.30 2.96 30.12
N MET A 18 -48.38 1.62 30.14
CA MET A 18 -49.65 0.90 30.07
C MET A 18 -50.30 0.84 31.47
N PRO A 19 -51.64 0.89 31.59
CA PRO A 19 -52.31 0.68 32.86
C PRO A 19 -52.14 -0.78 33.27
N ALA A 20 -51.66 -1.00 34.50
CA ALA A 20 -51.40 -2.30 35.07
C ALA A 20 -52.70 -3.07 35.37
N ALA A 21 -53.05 -4.02 34.51
CA ALA A 21 -53.45 -5.34 34.98
C ALA A 21 -52.20 -6.22 34.95
N ALA A 22 -51.78 -6.75 36.09
CA ALA A 22 -50.54 -7.53 36.22
C ALA A 22 -50.61 -8.79 35.34
N GLN A 23 -49.97 -8.75 34.18
CA GLN A 23 -49.53 -9.96 33.47
C GLN A 23 -48.18 -10.35 34.09
N ASP A 24 -48.10 -11.50 34.74
CA ASP A 24 -46.83 -11.96 35.30
C ASP A 24 -45.91 -12.45 34.16
N LEU A 25 -44.70 -11.89 34.10
CA LEU A 25 -43.63 -12.33 33.20
C LEU A 25 -43.17 -13.73 33.62
N ARG A 26 -43.16 -14.69 32.68
CA ARG A 26 -42.75 -16.07 32.92
C ARG A 26 -41.30 -16.36 32.55
N ALA A 27 -40.87 -15.86 31.40
CA ALA A 27 -39.52 -16.07 30.87
C ALA A 27 -39.17 -14.95 29.89
N GLU A 28 -37.87 -14.68 29.75
CA GLU A 28 -37.34 -13.65 28.87
C GLU A 28 -35.98 -14.10 28.32
N ILE A 29 -35.70 -13.77 27.06
CA ILE A 29 -34.40 -13.95 26.41
C ILE A 29 -34.06 -12.68 25.63
N GLU A 30 -32.83 -12.21 25.80
CA GLU A 30 -32.21 -11.17 25.01
C GLU A 30 -30.88 -11.69 24.46
N THR A 31 -30.67 -11.60 23.14
CA THR A 31 -29.44 -12.09 22.51
C THR A 31 -29.16 -11.36 21.20
N THR A 32 -27.88 -11.14 20.89
CA THR A 32 -27.43 -10.66 19.58
C THR A 32 -26.57 -11.72 18.92
N ARG A 33 -26.89 -12.08 17.68
CA ARG A 33 -26.22 -13.16 16.93
C ARG A 33 -26.12 -12.83 15.46
N THR A 34 -25.04 -13.28 14.83
CA THR A 34 -24.90 -13.23 13.37
C THR A 34 -25.40 -14.53 12.76
N ILE A 35 -26.27 -14.43 11.75
CA ILE A 35 -26.88 -15.54 11.02
C ILE A 35 -26.22 -15.64 9.62
N PRO A 36 -25.48 -16.71 9.30
CA PRO A 36 -24.93 -16.93 7.96
C PRO A 36 -26.01 -17.06 6.86
N PRO A 37 -25.64 -17.00 5.57
CA PRO A 37 -26.59 -17.15 4.48
C PRO A 37 -27.21 -18.56 4.49
N GLY A 38 -28.53 -18.66 4.34
CA GLY A 38 -29.27 -19.92 4.38
C GLY A 38 -29.51 -20.50 5.79
N GLU A 39 -28.89 -19.92 6.82
CA GLU A 39 -28.94 -20.43 8.20
C GLU A 39 -30.04 -19.76 9.05
N HIS A 40 -30.21 -20.23 10.28
CA HIS A 40 -31.26 -19.74 11.19
C HIS A 40 -30.94 -19.91 12.69
N LEU A 41 -31.61 -19.12 13.53
CA LEU A 41 -31.65 -19.22 14.99
C LEU A 41 -32.96 -19.86 15.44
N VAL A 42 -32.92 -20.53 16.61
CA VAL A 42 -34.05 -21.29 17.13
C VAL A 42 -34.39 -20.85 18.56
N PHE A 43 -35.64 -20.47 18.78
CA PHE A 43 -36.18 -20.19 20.12
C PHE A 43 -37.32 -21.15 20.42
N ARG A 44 -37.10 -22.06 21.37
CA ARG A 44 -38.05 -23.08 21.78
C ARG A 44 -38.94 -22.55 22.90
N ILE A 45 -40.24 -22.67 22.69
CA ILE A 45 -41.28 -22.15 23.58
C ILE A 45 -42.08 -23.35 24.12
N ASP A 46 -42.02 -23.59 25.42
CA ASP A 46 -42.93 -24.51 26.11
C ASP A 46 -44.07 -23.69 26.72
N ALA A 47 -45.12 -23.47 25.94
CA ALA A 47 -46.27 -22.67 26.36
C ALA A 47 -47.06 -23.30 27.52
N ALA A 48 -46.94 -24.62 27.73
CA ALA A 48 -47.56 -25.29 28.86
C ALA A 48 -46.79 -25.05 30.17
N ALA A 49 -45.45 -25.11 30.11
CA ALA A 49 -44.58 -24.86 31.26
C ALA A 49 -44.24 -23.37 31.48
N GLY A 50 -44.50 -22.51 30.49
CA GLY A 50 -44.07 -21.11 30.48
C GLY A 50 -42.57 -20.92 30.25
N GLY A 51 -41.92 -21.86 29.55
CA GLY A 51 -40.47 -21.86 29.34
C GLY A 51 -40.06 -21.28 27.98
N LEU A 52 -38.93 -20.57 27.96
CA LEU A 52 -38.27 -20.09 26.76
C LEU A 52 -36.80 -20.57 26.77
N ALA A 53 -36.33 -21.12 25.66
CA ALA A 53 -34.94 -21.57 25.50
C ALA A 53 -34.39 -21.14 24.13
N PHE A 54 -33.13 -20.71 24.11
CA PHE A 54 -32.42 -20.34 22.89
C PHE A 54 -31.44 -21.46 22.51
N GLU A 55 -31.46 -21.82 21.23
CA GLU A 55 -30.52 -22.74 20.61
C GLU A 55 -29.93 -22.05 19.38
N ASP A 56 -28.60 -21.93 19.35
CA ASP A 56 -27.86 -21.54 18.16
C ASP A 56 -27.28 -22.81 17.54
N PRO A 57 -27.94 -23.39 16.54
CA PRO A 57 -27.43 -24.60 15.89
C PRO A 57 -26.16 -24.32 15.06
N THR A 58 -25.83 -23.04 14.84
CA THR A 58 -24.86 -22.61 13.83
C THR A 58 -23.48 -22.26 14.39
N ARG A 59 -23.35 -21.88 15.67
CA ARG A 59 -22.11 -21.22 16.12
C ARG A 59 -21.58 -21.54 17.53
N ARG A 60 -20.26 -21.34 17.60
CA ARG A 60 -19.34 -21.46 18.74
C ARG A 60 -19.53 -20.28 19.69
N GLU A 61 -19.44 -20.49 21.00
CA GLU A 61 -19.39 -19.38 21.97
C GLU A 61 -17.98 -18.76 22.04
N LEU A 62 -17.91 -17.44 22.26
CA LEU A 62 -16.65 -16.77 22.55
C LEU A 62 -16.07 -17.29 23.87
N THR A 63 -14.76 -17.51 23.90
CA THR A 63 -14.04 -17.84 25.15
C THR A 63 -14.01 -16.64 26.10
N ALA A 64 -13.64 -16.86 27.37
CA ALA A 64 -13.53 -15.78 28.34
C ALA A 64 -12.55 -14.68 27.90
N ASP A 65 -11.40 -15.06 27.32
CA ASP A 65 -10.39 -14.11 26.83
C ASP A 65 -10.92 -13.30 25.64
N GLN A 66 -11.62 -13.96 24.70
CA GLN A 66 -12.23 -13.26 23.56
C GLN A 66 -13.34 -12.30 23.99
N GLN A 67 -14.18 -12.69 24.96
CA GLN A 67 -15.21 -11.81 25.52
C GLN A 67 -14.58 -10.60 26.22
N ALA A 68 -13.52 -10.81 26.99
CA ALA A 68 -12.78 -9.73 27.64
C ALA A 68 -12.15 -8.78 26.61
N ALA A 69 -11.56 -9.31 25.53
CA ALA A 69 -10.98 -8.49 24.46
C ALA A 69 -12.03 -7.66 23.72
N VAL A 70 -13.20 -8.25 23.41
CA VAL A 70 -14.35 -7.53 22.81
C VAL A 70 -14.85 -6.42 23.73
N ALA A 71 -14.85 -6.63 25.05
CA ALA A 71 -15.25 -5.60 26.01
C ALA A 71 -14.19 -4.51 26.23
N ALA A 72 -12.92 -4.77 25.88
CA ALA A 72 -11.82 -3.82 26.07
C ALA A 72 -11.71 -2.80 24.93
N VAL A 73 -12.12 -3.17 23.72
CA VAL A 73 -12.10 -2.29 22.55
C VAL A 73 -13.29 -1.31 22.53
N PRO A 74 -13.21 -0.20 21.78
CA PRO A 74 -14.32 0.75 21.65
C PRO A 74 -15.59 0.11 21.07
N ALA A 75 -16.74 0.68 21.40
CA ALA A 75 -18.06 0.18 21.01
C ALA A 75 -18.26 0.12 19.49
N TRP A 76 -17.62 1.01 18.73
CA TRP A 76 -17.67 0.99 17.27
C TRP A 76 -16.94 -0.20 16.65
N LEU A 77 -15.97 -0.79 17.37
CA LEU A 77 -15.12 -1.89 16.90
C LEU A 77 -15.55 -3.25 17.47
N ALA A 78 -16.09 -3.27 18.69
CA ALA A 78 -16.47 -4.48 19.42
C ALA A 78 -17.32 -5.49 18.58
N PRO A 79 -18.34 -5.05 17.81
CA PRO A 79 -19.12 -5.97 16.97
C PRO A 79 -18.28 -6.65 15.88
N ASP A 80 -17.36 -5.93 15.24
CA ASP A 80 -16.49 -6.49 14.19
C ASP A 80 -15.48 -7.49 14.77
N LEU A 81 -14.90 -7.17 15.93
CA LEU A 81 -13.97 -8.06 16.62
C LEU A 81 -14.65 -9.34 17.09
N ALA A 82 -15.86 -9.24 17.66
CA ALA A 82 -16.65 -10.41 18.05
C ALA A 82 -16.98 -11.29 16.83
N ALA A 83 -17.43 -10.67 15.74
CA ALA A 83 -17.70 -11.37 14.50
C ALA A 83 -16.44 -12.06 13.95
N ALA A 84 -15.27 -11.44 14.05
CA ALA A 84 -14.00 -12.03 13.63
C ALA A 84 -13.65 -13.27 14.47
N PHE A 85 -13.69 -13.20 15.80
CA PHE A 85 -13.38 -14.34 16.68
C PHE A 85 -14.29 -15.54 16.46
N LEU A 86 -15.60 -15.31 16.26
CA LEU A 86 -16.57 -16.39 16.00
C LEU A 86 -16.26 -17.17 14.71
N ARG A 87 -15.50 -16.59 13.79
CA ARG A 87 -15.15 -17.19 12.48
C ARG A 87 -13.76 -17.79 12.46
N MET A 88 -12.84 -17.25 13.26
CA MET A 88 -11.46 -17.70 13.28
C MET A 88 -11.39 -19.19 13.60
N ARG A 89 -10.64 -19.91 12.78
CA ARG A 89 -10.34 -21.31 13.04
C ARG A 89 -9.40 -21.41 14.24
N THR A 90 -9.44 -22.52 14.97
CA THR A 90 -8.51 -22.76 16.08
C THR A 90 -7.04 -22.60 15.67
N ALA A 91 -6.68 -22.95 14.42
CA ALA A 91 -5.33 -22.78 13.89
C ALA A 91 -4.89 -21.31 13.73
N GLU A 92 -5.83 -20.36 13.61
CA GLU A 92 -5.53 -18.92 13.57
C GLU A 92 -5.26 -18.35 14.97
N GLY A 93 -5.50 -19.13 16.04
CA GLY A 93 -5.19 -18.76 17.41
C GLY A 93 -5.94 -17.55 17.96
N PRO A 94 -7.29 -17.57 17.94
CA PRO A 94 -8.09 -16.42 18.39
C PRO A 94 -7.86 -16.04 19.86
N ASP A 95 -7.53 -17.00 20.74
CA ASP A 95 -7.22 -16.71 22.16
C ASP A 95 -5.84 -16.06 22.34
N GLU A 96 -4.86 -16.38 21.49
CA GLU A 96 -3.60 -15.63 21.46
C GLU A 96 -3.80 -14.20 20.96
N LEU A 97 -4.60 -14.01 19.90
CA LEU A 97 -4.92 -12.69 19.36
C LEU A 97 -5.72 -11.83 20.36
N ALA A 98 -6.66 -12.44 21.08
CA ALA A 98 -7.38 -11.78 22.18
C ALA A 98 -6.41 -11.30 23.27
N ARG A 99 -5.40 -12.10 23.62
CA ARG A 99 -4.38 -11.71 24.60
C ARG A 99 -3.51 -10.56 24.12
N LEU A 100 -3.20 -10.42 22.83
CA LEU A 100 -2.49 -9.23 22.32
C LEU A 100 -3.23 -7.92 22.62
N ILE A 101 -4.57 -7.94 22.59
CA ILE A 101 -5.42 -6.78 22.91
C ILE A 101 -5.40 -6.52 24.42
N LEU A 102 -5.57 -7.57 25.23
CA LEU A 102 -5.67 -7.47 26.69
C LEU A 102 -4.33 -7.14 27.36
N GLU A 103 -3.23 -7.58 26.77
CA GLU A 103 -1.86 -7.43 27.25
C GLU A 103 -1.09 -6.34 26.48
N ALA A 104 -1.81 -5.46 25.77
CA ALA A 104 -1.23 -4.32 25.07
C ALA A 104 -0.29 -3.52 25.98
N GLU A 105 0.89 -3.18 25.47
CA GLU A 105 1.95 -2.51 26.24
C GLU A 105 1.51 -1.11 26.73
N ASP A 106 0.72 -0.42 25.92
CA ASP A 106 0.09 0.85 26.24
C ASP A 106 -1.43 0.74 26.01
N PRO A 107 -2.29 1.20 26.96
CA PRO A 107 -3.74 1.25 26.77
C PRO A 107 -4.21 1.98 25.50
N ALA A 108 -3.42 2.92 24.97
CA ALA A 108 -3.73 3.59 23.71
C ALA A 108 -3.76 2.61 22.52
N TYR A 109 -2.93 1.57 22.55
CA TYR A 109 -2.79 0.61 21.43
C TYR A 109 -3.99 -0.32 21.27
N VAL A 110 -4.90 -0.36 22.24
CA VAL A 110 -5.96 -1.37 22.33
C VAL A 110 -6.87 -1.33 21.10
N ASP A 111 -7.20 -0.15 20.60
CA ASP A 111 -8.10 -0.04 19.47
C ASP A 111 -7.42 -0.35 18.12
N GLU A 112 -6.15 0.04 17.90
CA GLU A 112 -5.41 -0.35 16.69
C GLU A 112 -5.12 -1.84 16.64
N ILE A 113 -4.70 -2.44 17.76
CA ILE A 113 -4.50 -3.90 17.85
C ILE A 113 -5.84 -4.61 17.62
N GLY A 114 -6.91 -4.15 18.27
CA GLY A 114 -8.26 -4.68 18.06
C GLY A 114 -8.72 -4.58 16.61
N PHE A 115 -8.45 -3.45 15.95
CA PHE A 115 -8.79 -3.20 14.56
C PHE A 115 -8.04 -4.18 13.65
N LEU A 116 -6.74 -4.35 13.83
CA LEU A 116 -5.94 -5.28 13.04
C LEU A 116 -6.41 -6.73 13.21
N VAL A 117 -6.71 -7.16 14.43
CA VAL A 117 -7.27 -8.50 14.70
C VAL A 117 -8.61 -8.69 13.98
N ALA A 118 -9.46 -7.67 14.00
CA ALA A 118 -10.78 -7.71 13.37
C ALA A 118 -10.73 -7.65 11.83
N ARG A 119 -9.76 -6.93 11.25
CA ARG A 119 -9.79 -6.52 9.83
C ARG A 119 -8.73 -7.15 8.92
N LEU A 120 -7.65 -7.73 9.46
CA LEU A 120 -6.73 -8.51 8.64
C LEU A 120 -7.48 -9.66 7.95
N SER A 121 -7.08 -9.98 6.71
CA SER A 121 -7.70 -11.09 6.00
C SER A 121 -7.39 -12.42 6.70
N PRO A 122 -8.25 -13.45 6.57
CA PRO A 122 -7.92 -14.80 7.01
C PRO A 122 -6.62 -15.34 6.41
N GLU A 123 -6.27 -14.92 5.19
CA GLU A 123 -5.06 -15.30 4.48
C GLU A 123 -3.81 -14.75 5.17
N ASP A 124 -3.83 -13.46 5.52
CA ASP A 124 -2.72 -12.77 6.18
C ASP A 124 -2.52 -13.30 7.60
N ARG A 125 -3.60 -13.41 8.40
CA ARG A 125 -3.51 -13.92 9.79
C ARG A 125 -2.91 -15.33 9.90
N ARG A 126 -3.02 -16.15 8.84
CA ARG A 126 -2.47 -17.52 8.83
C ARG A 126 -0.99 -17.57 8.49
N ARG A 127 -0.46 -16.56 7.80
CA ARG A 127 0.92 -16.52 7.30
C ARG A 127 1.82 -15.64 8.15
N MET A 128 1.27 -14.56 8.72
CA MET A 128 2.04 -13.59 9.47
C MET A 128 2.51 -14.13 10.83
N ASP A 129 3.65 -13.62 11.29
CA ASP A 129 3.97 -13.64 12.70
C ASP A 129 3.06 -12.64 13.44
N ARG A 130 2.44 -13.08 14.54
CA ARG A 130 1.46 -12.28 15.28
C ARG A 130 2.10 -11.11 16.02
N GLU A 131 3.41 -11.18 16.31
CA GLU A 131 4.18 -10.08 16.92
C GLU A 131 4.26 -8.85 16.01
N ILE A 132 4.03 -9.00 14.70
CA ILE A 132 3.93 -7.88 13.77
C ILE A 132 2.80 -6.93 14.17
N ILE A 133 1.67 -7.43 14.72
CA ILE A 133 0.55 -6.56 15.14
C ILE A 133 0.99 -5.52 16.19
N PRO A 134 1.46 -5.91 17.39
CA PRO A 134 1.87 -4.93 18.39
C PRO A 134 3.12 -4.16 17.98
N GLU A 135 4.06 -4.73 17.22
CA GLU A 135 5.23 -3.98 16.71
C GLU A 135 4.80 -2.87 15.74
N SER A 136 3.91 -3.19 14.81
CA SER A 136 3.32 -2.27 13.83
C SER A 136 2.66 -1.07 14.52
N VAL A 137 1.88 -1.33 15.57
CA VAL A 137 1.19 -0.28 16.35
C VAL A 137 2.19 0.53 17.17
N ARG A 138 3.12 -0.12 17.90
CA ARG A 138 4.16 0.59 18.66
C ARG A 138 4.93 1.57 17.77
N ALA A 139 5.31 1.15 16.56
CA ALA A 139 6.03 2.00 15.63
C ALA A 139 5.26 3.30 15.30
N ILE A 140 3.93 3.26 15.16
CA ILE A 140 3.09 4.45 14.89
C ILE A 140 3.25 5.49 16.01
N TYR A 141 3.13 5.06 17.27
CA TYR A 141 3.23 5.96 18.43
C TYR A 141 4.67 6.43 18.69
N GLU A 142 5.67 5.59 18.43
CA GLU A 142 7.07 6.01 18.50
C GLU A 142 7.39 7.13 17.49
N ARG A 143 6.78 7.08 16.30
CA ARG A 143 7.01 8.09 15.25
C ARG A 143 6.32 9.43 15.52
N ASP A 144 5.18 9.44 16.21
CA ASP A 144 4.40 10.66 16.49
C ASP A 144 5.28 11.80 17.05
N ALA A 145 6.12 11.50 18.05
CA ALA A 145 6.99 12.50 18.68
C ALA A 145 8.10 13.04 17.76
N GLU A 146 8.40 12.37 16.65
CA GLU A 146 9.45 12.74 15.69
C GLU A 146 8.91 13.56 14.50
N ILE A 147 7.59 13.58 14.27
CA ILE A 147 6.96 14.18 13.08
C ILE A 147 6.41 15.58 13.40
N ALA A 148 6.84 16.59 12.65
CA ALA A 148 6.48 17.99 12.91
C ALA A 148 5.17 18.44 12.23
N PHE A 149 4.69 17.77 11.19
CA PHE A 149 3.46 18.17 10.48
C PHE A 149 2.21 17.39 10.89
N ALA A 150 2.34 16.39 11.76
CA ALA A 150 1.24 15.52 12.19
C ALA A 150 1.28 15.39 13.72
N ASP A 151 0.11 15.30 14.35
CA ASP A 151 -0.04 14.96 15.76
C ASP A 151 -1.05 13.80 15.86
N LEU A 152 -0.65 12.69 16.49
CA LEU A 152 -1.54 11.62 16.88
C LEU A 152 -2.42 12.09 18.04
N VAL A 153 -3.73 11.89 17.92
CA VAL A 153 -4.70 12.37 18.91
C VAL A 153 -5.68 11.27 19.32
N GLU A 154 -5.81 11.13 20.63
CA GLU A 154 -6.86 10.35 21.28
C GLU A 154 -8.15 11.17 21.34
N ARG A 155 -9.24 10.62 20.80
CA ARG A 155 -10.58 11.19 20.90
C ARG A 155 -11.36 10.33 21.88
N GLY A 156 -11.84 10.93 22.96
CA GLY A 156 -12.44 10.20 24.09
C GLY A 156 -11.41 9.84 25.17
N GLY A 157 -11.89 9.52 26.37
CA GLY A 157 -11.04 9.00 27.45
C GLY A 157 -10.97 7.47 27.42
N PRO A 158 -10.13 6.83 28.26
CA PRO A 158 -10.07 5.37 28.35
C PRO A 158 -11.42 4.71 28.66
N ASP A 159 -12.29 5.37 29.44
CA ASP A 159 -13.63 4.86 29.78
C ASP A 159 -14.72 5.28 28.76
N ASP A 160 -14.37 6.02 27.72
CA ASP A 160 -15.32 6.47 26.70
C ASP A 160 -15.56 5.34 25.68
N PRO A 161 -16.80 4.83 25.54
CA PRO A 161 -17.11 3.76 24.59
C PRO A 161 -16.92 4.18 23.13
N ASP A 162 -16.97 5.48 22.85
CA ASP A 162 -16.80 6.03 21.49
C ASP A 162 -15.35 6.46 21.23
N ARG A 163 -14.39 6.05 22.07
CA ARG A 163 -12.99 6.45 21.91
C ARG A 163 -12.39 5.94 20.60
N TYR A 164 -11.48 6.73 20.02
CA TYR A 164 -10.71 6.34 18.84
C TYR A 164 -9.46 7.19 18.71
N THR A 165 -8.46 6.63 18.03
CA THR A 165 -7.24 7.35 17.63
C THR A 165 -7.38 7.90 16.22
N THR A 166 -6.78 9.05 15.97
CA THR A 166 -6.62 9.61 14.62
C THR A 166 -5.42 10.58 14.55
N VAL A 167 -5.16 11.15 13.37
CA VAL A 167 -4.09 12.13 13.14
C VAL A 167 -4.69 13.51 12.84
N VAL A 168 -4.10 14.54 13.43
CA VAL A 168 -4.31 15.95 13.06
C VAL A 168 -3.10 16.45 12.28
N TYR A 169 -3.31 16.90 11.05
CA TYR A 169 -2.25 17.46 10.22
C TYR A 169 -2.19 18.98 10.32
N ARG A 170 -0.98 19.52 10.25
CA ARG A 170 -0.66 20.92 9.99
C ARG A 170 -0.49 21.10 8.49
N ALA A 171 -1.15 22.08 7.92
CA ALA A 171 -1.04 22.42 6.51
C ALA A 171 -1.10 23.94 6.31
N VAL A 172 -0.79 24.41 5.10
CA VAL A 172 -0.79 25.83 4.78
C VAL A 172 -1.60 26.07 3.51
N ARG A 173 -2.43 27.12 3.46
CA ARG A 173 -3.19 27.48 2.25
C ARG A 173 -3.04 28.97 1.98
N GLY A 174 -2.50 29.33 0.82
CA GLY A 174 -2.22 30.74 0.49
C GLY A 174 -1.34 31.44 1.53
N GLY A 175 -0.37 30.71 2.10
CA GLY A 175 0.52 31.21 3.17
C GLY A 175 -0.11 31.29 4.55
N THR A 176 -1.35 30.83 4.74
CA THR A 176 -2.03 30.80 6.05
C THR A 176 -2.04 29.38 6.62
N PRO A 177 -1.38 29.14 7.77
CA PRO A 177 -1.41 27.85 8.45
C PRO A 177 -2.81 27.48 8.95
N PHE A 178 -3.15 26.20 8.88
CA PHE A 178 -4.34 25.62 9.49
C PHE A 178 -4.10 24.15 9.83
N THR A 179 -5.06 23.54 10.54
CA THR A 179 -5.03 22.11 10.85
C THR A 179 -6.31 21.43 10.41
N PHE A 180 -6.23 20.16 10.04
CA PHE A 180 -7.40 19.33 9.80
C PHE A 180 -7.19 17.92 10.38
N GLU A 181 -8.29 17.29 10.77
CA GLU A 181 -8.29 15.96 11.37
C GLU A 181 -8.62 14.92 10.29
N LEU A 182 -7.88 13.81 10.31
CA LEU A 182 -8.15 12.66 9.46
C LEU A 182 -9.43 11.95 9.95
N PRO A 183 -10.38 11.58 9.07
CA PRO A 183 -11.51 10.76 9.50
C PRO A 183 -11.04 9.43 10.10
N ARG A 184 -11.68 8.98 11.19
CA ARG A 184 -11.34 7.74 11.90
C ARG A 184 -11.08 6.58 10.96
N ASP A 185 -12.03 6.28 10.08
CA ASP A 185 -11.93 5.11 9.21
C ASP A 185 -10.76 5.23 8.21
N VAL A 186 -10.40 6.46 7.80
CA VAL A 186 -9.23 6.68 6.95
C VAL A 186 -7.94 6.43 7.74
N TYR A 187 -7.85 6.84 9.01
CA TYR A 187 -6.70 6.54 9.86
C TYR A 187 -6.44 5.03 9.99
N TYR A 188 -7.46 4.26 10.42
CA TYR A 188 -7.27 2.83 10.65
C TYR A 188 -6.95 2.06 9.34
N TRP A 189 -7.59 2.41 8.23
CA TRP A 189 -7.33 1.71 6.97
C TRP A 189 -6.05 2.17 6.25
N GLN A 190 -5.69 3.45 6.33
CA GLN A 190 -4.66 4.05 5.48
C GLN A 190 -3.41 4.51 6.23
N VAL A 191 -3.35 4.29 7.55
CA VAL A 191 -2.15 4.48 8.38
C VAL A 191 -1.85 3.21 9.19
N VAL A 192 -2.85 2.67 9.88
CA VAL A 192 -2.67 1.52 10.79
C VAL A 192 -2.49 0.20 10.04
N HIS A 193 -3.33 -0.06 9.03
CA HIS A 193 -3.31 -1.34 8.30
C HIS A 193 -1.94 -1.63 7.63
N PRO A 194 -1.32 -2.80 7.88
CA PRO A 194 0.05 -3.08 7.43
C PRO A 194 0.14 -3.54 5.97
N VAL A 195 -0.97 -3.98 5.37
CA VAL A 195 -1.05 -4.32 3.94
C VAL A 195 -1.29 -3.06 3.11
N LEU A 196 -0.45 -2.83 2.11
CA LEU A 196 -0.55 -1.75 1.13
C LEU A 196 -1.57 -2.14 0.06
N ASP A 197 -1.37 -3.31 -0.58
CA ASP A 197 -2.34 -3.94 -1.49
C ASP A 197 -2.21 -5.47 -1.57
N GLY A 198 -1.08 -5.98 -2.06
CA GLY A 198 -0.87 -7.31 -2.58
C GLY A 198 0.24 -8.07 -1.85
N GLU A 199 1.11 -7.38 -1.14
CA GLU A 199 2.28 -7.96 -0.47
C GLU A 199 1.91 -8.83 0.75
N ASP A 200 2.76 -9.81 1.10
CA ASP A 200 2.55 -10.62 2.29
C ASP A 200 2.94 -9.87 3.58
N VAL A 201 2.17 -10.01 4.65
CA VAL A 201 2.49 -9.45 5.98
C VAL A 201 3.52 -10.33 6.68
N VAL A 202 4.81 -10.04 6.47
CA VAL A 202 5.93 -10.82 7.03
C VAL A 202 7.07 -9.95 7.52
N TYR A 203 7.90 -10.52 8.40
CA TYR A 203 9.27 -10.06 8.57
C TYR A 203 10.08 -10.44 7.33
N MET A 204 10.59 -9.44 6.61
CA MET A 204 11.31 -9.63 5.36
C MET A 204 12.82 -9.50 5.58
N ASP A 205 13.63 -10.43 5.08
CA ASP A 205 15.08 -10.26 4.91
C ASP A 205 15.34 -9.73 3.50
N PRO A 206 15.47 -8.40 3.32
CA PRO A 206 15.54 -7.79 1.99
C PRO A 206 16.81 -8.22 1.22
N MET A 207 17.90 -8.57 1.92
CA MET A 207 19.13 -9.03 1.28
C MET A 207 18.97 -10.42 0.65
N ARG A 208 18.10 -11.27 1.22
CA ARG A 208 17.89 -12.64 0.75
C ARG A 208 16.56 -12.82 0.02
N HIS A 209 15.75 -11.77 -0.09
CA HIS A 209 14.45 -11.75 -0.74
C HIS A 209 13.53 -12.89 -0.26
N ARG A 210 13.36 -12.98 1.06
CA ARG A 210 12.53 -14.00 1.68
C ARG A 210 12.08 -13.59 3.07
N ALA A 211 10.94 -14.11 3.48
CA ALA A 211 10.52 -14.06 4.88
C ALA A 211 11.57 -14.71 5.79
N ALA A 212 11.87 -14.07 6.91
CA ALA A 212 12.79 -14.54 7.93
C ALA A 212 12.39 -14.01 9.30
N ASP A 213 12.61 -14.80 10.36
CA ASP A 213 12.35 -14.32 11.71
C ASP A 213 13.37 -13.23 12.12
N PRO A 214 13.02 -12.33 13.05
CA PRO A 214 13.98 -11.43 13.67
C PRO A 214 15.17 -12.21 14.30
N PRO A 215 16.41 -11.68 14.26
CA PRO A 215 16.77 -10.34 13.81
C PRO A 215 17.10 -10.24 12.31
N ASP A 216 17.00 -11.34 11.55
CA ASP A 216 17.36 -11.31 10.12
C ASP A 216 16.25 -10.71 9.26
N GLY A 217 14.97 -10.92 9.60
CA GLY A 217 13.85 -10.26 8.96
C GLY A 217 13.30 -9.07 9.75
N VAL A 218 12.73 -8.10 9.03
CA VAL A 218 12.26 -6.82 9.55
C VAL A 218 10.92 -6.39 8.93
N HIS A 219 10.08 -5.73 9.72
CA HIS A 219 8.81 -5.16 9.24
C HIS A 219 9.05 -3.83 8.52
N TRP A 220 8.30 -3.55 7.45
CA TRP A 220 8.58 -2.40 6.57
C TRP A 220 8.49 -1.07 7.30
N ARG A 221 7.51 -0.91 8.20
CA ARG A 221 7.29 0.36 8.90
C ARG A 221 8.51 0.76 9.74
N THR A 222 9.17 -0.23 10.36
CA THR A 222 10.40 -0.04 11.13
C THR A 222 11.60 0.12 10.21
N TYR A 223 11.71 -0.73 9.17
CA TYR A 223 12.85 -0.75 8.25
C TYR A 223 13.04 0.58 7.52
N LEU A 224 11.97 1.12 6.91
CA LEU A 224 12.05 2.37 6.14
C LEU A 224 12.49 3.56 7.01
N TRP A 225 12.18 3.53 8.31
CA TRP A 225 12.54 4.61 9.24
C TRP A 225 13.97 4.51 9.78
N THR A 226 14.40 3.28 10.09
CA THR A 226 15.57 3.05 10.95
C THR A 226 16.80 2.54 10.22
N ASP A 227 16.71 2.16 8.95
CA ASP A 227 17.78 1.38 8.35
C ASP A 227 19.15 2.09 8.35
N ARG A 228 20.03 1.56 9.21
CA ARG A 228 21.48 1.74 9.28
C ARG A 228 22.17 0.37 9.28
N PHE A 229 21.55 -0.67 8.74
CA PHE A 229 22.21 -1.95 8.56
C PHE A 229 23.31 -1.76 7.52
N ASP A 230 24.51 -2.25 7.85
CA ASP A 230 25.67 -2.45 6.96
C ASP A 230 25.35 -3.31 5.70
N ARG A 231 24.06 -3.60 5.43
CA ARG A 231 23.56 -4.50 4.40
C ARG A 231 22.76 -3.79 3.29
N SER A 232 22.14 -2.62 3.52
CA SER A 232 21.31 -1.94 2.50
C SER A 232 22.11 -1.30 1.37
N TYR A 233 23.39 -0.97 1.59
CA TYR A 233 24.16 -0.23 0.61
C TYR A 233 24.87 -1.15 -0.39
N GLN A 234 24.12 -1.71 -1.34
CA GLN A 234 24.72 -2.06 -2.63
C GLN A 234 24.98 -0.75 -3.38
N ALA A 235 26.22 -0.24 -3.35
CA ALA A 235 26.54 0.91 -4.19
C ALA A 235 26.28 0.59 -5.66
N ALA A 236 25.81 1.61 -6.37
CA ALA A 236 25.82 1.68 -7.82
C ALA A 236 27.21 1.26 -8.31
N SER A 237 27.31 0.12 -9.02
CA SER A 237 28.49 -0.39 -9.75
C SER A 237 29.82 -0.56 -9.00
N VAL A 238 30.35 0.50 -8.40
CA VAL A 238 31.61 0.61 -7.65
C VAL A 238 31.71 -0.46 -6.55
N LEU A 239 30.59 -0.86 -5.95
CA LEU A 239 30.55 -1.87 -4.89
C LEU A 239 29.72 -3.12 -5.22
N THR A 240 29.48 -3.47 -6.49
CA THR A 240 28.79 -4.73 -6.88
C THR A 240 29.49 -6.04 -6.43
N SER A 241 30.52 -5.94 -5.58
CA SER A 241 31.09 -7.04 -4.80
C SER A 241 31.66 -6.51 -3.47
N PRO A 242 30.81 -6.12 -2.50
CA PRO A 242 31.24 -5.49 -1.24
C PRO A 242 31.99 -6.48 -0.33
N ASN A 243 31.93 -7.79 -0.65
CA ASN A 243 32.59 -8.91 0.03
C ASN A 243 34.14 -8.84 0.06
N ARG A 244 34.75 -7.71 -0.31
CA ARG A 244 36.20 -7.53 -0.48
C ARG A 244 36.80 -6.31 0.22
N ILE A 245 36.00 -5.32 0.65
CA ILE A 245 36.52 -4.17 1.41
C ILE A 245 36.20 -4.41 2.89
N THR A 246 37.24 -4.64 3.69
CA THR A 246 37.12 -4.99 5.12
C THR A 246 37.63 -3.86 6.01
N ALA A 247 37.30 -3.86 7.31
CA ALA A 247 37.93 -2.97 8.28
C ALA A 247 39.47 -3.05 8.28
N ALA A 248 40.04 -4.21 7.94
CA ALA A 248 41.48 -4.40 7.77
C ALA A 248 42.01 -3.73 6.48
N THR A 249 41.21 -3.69 5.41
CA THR A 249 41.49 -2.94 4.18
C THR A 249 41.61 -1.45 4.48
N PHE A 250 40.68 -0.87 5.27
CA PHE A 250 40.75 0.52 5.69
C PHE A 250 41.94 0.85 6.61
N ALA A 251 42.30 -0.07 7.53
CA ALA A 251 43.47 0.12 8.38
C ALA A 251 44.79 0.20 7.59
N ALA A 252 44.90 -0.53 6.47
CA ALA A 252 46.04 -0.46 5.56
C ALA A 252 46.15 0.89 4.81
N TRP A 253 45.06 1.65 4.72
CA TRP A 253 45.02 2.97 4.09
C TRP A 253 45.54 4.08 5.03
N SER A 254 45.61 3.78 6.34
CA SER A 254 46.21 4.66 7.33
C SER A 254 47.74 4.48 7.38
N LEU A 255 48.47 5.43 6.79
CA LEU A 255 49.93 5.47 6.89
C LEU A 255 50.38 5.94 8.28
N ARG A 256 51.49 5.35 8.74
CA ARG A 256 52.26 5.70 9.94
C ARG A 256 52.75 7.17 9.91
N GLY A 257 51.85 8.12 10.12
CA GLY A 257 52.17 9.46 10.59
C GLY A 257 52.21 10.63 9.61
N ARG A 258 51.93 10.50 8.28
CA ARG A 258 51.71 11.62 7.31
C ARG A 258 51.10 11.13 5.98
N PRO A 259 50.45 12.02 5.20
CA PRO A 259 49.21 12.70 5.50
C PRO A 259 48.00 11.89 5.00
N ARG A 260 46.88 12.02 5.72
CA ARG A 260 45.55 11.83 5.14
C ARG A 260 45.46 12.74 3.93
N ALA A 261 44.86 12.29 2.84
CA ALA A 261 44.65 13.20 1.72
C ALA A 261 43.89 14.44 2.19
N PHE A 262 44.35 15.62 1.77
CA PHE A 262 43.76 16.90 2.14
C PHE A 262 43.02 17.47 0.93
N GLY A 263 41.72 17.73 1.09
CA GLY A 263 40.87 18.39 0.11
C GLY A 263 39.39 18.10 0.33
N HIS A 264 38.52 18.98 -0.17
CA HIS A 264 37.06 18.84 -0.18
C HIS A 264 36.56 19.06 -1.61
N PHE A 265 35.56 18.30 -2.07
CA PHE A 265 34.84 18.61 -3.30
C PHE A 265 33.73 19.61 -2.97
N VAL A 266 33.69 20.74 -3.67
CA VAL A 266 32.70 21.83 -3.50
C VAL A 266 32.16 22.24 -4.87
N ASP A 267 30.92 22.74 -4.91
CA ASP A 267 30.25 23.29 -6.11
C ASP A 267 30.12 22.31 -7.29
N LEU A 268 29.74 21.06 -7.00
CA LEU A 268 29.37 20.07 -8.02
C LEU A 268 28.01 20.45 -8.62
N GLU A 269 28.00 20.96 -9.86
CA GLU A 269 26.79 21.25 -10.65
C GLU A 269 26.29 19.99 -11.38
N VAL A 270 26.07 18.88 -10.69
CA VAL A 270 25.57 17.62 -11.30
C VAL A 270 24.74 16.81 -10.29
N GLY A 271 23.79 16.01 -10.79
CA GLY A 271 22.79 15.20 -10.05
C GLY A 271 23.35 14.15 -9.05
N PRO A 272 22.52 13.22 -8.55
CA PRO A 272 22.70 12.55 -7.26
C PRO A 272 24.11 11.97 -7.06
N ILE A 273 24.71 12.34 -5.93
CA ILE A 273 26.11 12.11 -5.57
C ILE A 273 26.18 10.95 -4.56
N GLU A 274 26.86 9.85 -4.91
CA GLU A 274 27.12 8.75 -3.96
C GLU A 274 28.51 8.88 -3.31
N LEU A 275 28.56 8.77 -1.97
CA LEU A 275 29.77 8.92 -1.15
C LEU A 275 30.19 7.60 -0.50
N VAL A 276 31.42 7.14 -0.77
CA VAL A 276 31.99 5.90 -0.16
C VAL A 276 32.83 6.24 1.09
N ARG A 277 32.68 5.49 2.19
CA ARG A 277 33.32 5.77 3.50
C ARG A 277 34.22 4.69 4.06
N ALA A 278 35.15 5.10 4.93
CA ALA A 278 35.91 4.23 5.82
C ALA A 278 35.13 3.81 7.07
N ALA A 279 35.54 2.70 7.69
CA ALA A 279 34.98 2.21 8.97
C ALA A 279 35.08 3.22 10.13
N THR A 280 35.88 4.28 9.97
CA THR A 280 36.03 5.40 10.92
C THR A 280 35.15 6.61 10.59
N GLY A 281 34.27 6.51 9.59
CA GLY A 281 33.34 7.56 9.18
C GLY A 281 33.87 8.55 8.13
N GLU A 282 35.15 8.49 7.78
CA GLU A 282 35.79 9.43 6.83
C GLU A 282 35.41 9.11 5.36
N PRO A 283 35.11 10.12 4.52
CA PRO A 283 34.82 9.97 3.09
C PRO A 283 36.08 9.60 2.30
N VAL A 284 35.94 8.72 1.33
CA VAL A 284 37.06 8.14 0.57
C VAL A 284 36.94 8.43 -0.92
N ALA A 285 35.73 8.44 -1.50
CA ALA A 285 35.48 8.72 -2.92
C ALA A 285 34.07 9.27 -3.18
N VAL A 286 33.90 9.87 -4.36
CA VAL A 286 32.66 10.43 -4.91
C VAL A 286 32.45 9.90 -6.33
N SER A 287 31.20 9.63 -6.69
CA SER A 287 30.80 9.32 -8.08
C SER A 287 29.54 10.09 -8.46
N PHE A 288 29.46 10.49 -9.74
CA PHE A 288 28.26 11.09 -10.31
C PHE A 288 28.17 10.81 -11.82
N THR A 289 26.95 10.68 -12.32
CA THR A 289 26.64 10.47 -13.73
C THR A 289 26.50 11.82 -14.45
N ARG A 290 26.83 11.84 -15.74
CA ARG A 290 26.59 12.98 -16.62
C ARG A 290 26.01 12.44 -17.92
N GLY A 291 24.70 12.62 -18.09
CA GLY A 291 23.94 12.19 -19.26
C GLY A 291 22.45 12.56 -19.12
N ASP A 292 21.83 12.93 -20.24
CA ASP A 292 20.40 13.30 -20.38
C ASP A 292 19.66 12.26 -21.24
N GLN A 293 19.94 10.97 -21.02
CA GLN A 293 19.34 9.91 -21.85
C GLN A 293 18.86 8.75 -20.99
N ARG A 294 17.60 8.88 -20.55
CA ARG A 294 16.77 7.79 -20.03
C ARG A 294 16.74 6.66 -21.05
N CYS A 295 16.97 5.43 -20.63
CA CYS A 295 16.82 4.29 -21.52
C CYS A 295 15.33 4.13 -21.85
N GLY A 296 14.88 4.58 -23.02
CA GLY A 296 13.47 4.48 -23.42
C GLY A 296 13.09 5.13 -24.76
N GLY A 297 13.90 6.02 -25.31
CA GLY A 297 13.72 6.52 -26.68
C GLY A 297 14.22 5.51 -27.72
N ASN A 298 13.42 5.25 -28.77
CA ASN A 298 13.87 4.50 -29.96
C ASN A 298 15.02 5.20 -30.74
N ASP A 299 15.41 6.40 -30.31
CA ASP A 299 16.50 7.18 -30.88
C ASP A 299 17.80 6.96 -30.09
N TYR A 300 18.55 5.92 -30.49
CA TYR A 300 19.97 5.65 -30.19
C TYR A 300 20.43 5.60 -28.71
N PRO A 301 21.10 4.50 -28.29
CA PRO A 301 21.63 4.36 -26.94
C PRO A 301 22.93 5.17 -26.82
N ASN A 302 22.89 6.36 -26.25
CA ASN A 302 24.11 6.98 -25.75
C ASN A 302 24.22 6.56 -24.27
N PRO A 303 25.14 5.66 -23.87
CA PRO A 303 25.33 5.35 -22.46
C PRO A 303 25.83 6.58 -21.72
N ASP A 304 25.30 6.80 -20.53
CA ASP A 304 25.69 7.88 -19.65
C ASP A 304 27.19 7.85 -19.33
N GLY A 305 27.80 9.02 -19.44
CA GLY A 305 29.12 9.29 -18.94
C GLY A 305 29.17 9.24 -17.42
N MET A 306 30.35 8.97 -16.87
CA MET A 306 30.52 8.96 -15.42
C MET A 306 31.83 9.59 -14.98
N TYR A 307 31.75 10.31 -13.85
CA TYR A 307 32.89 10.82 -13.11
C TYR A 307 33.07 10.01 -11.84
N PHE A 308 34.33 9.62 -11.59
CA PHE A 308 34.81 9.14 -10.30
C PHE A 308 35.86 10.10 -9.79
N ALA A 309 35.77 10.49 -8.53
CA ALA A 309 36.88 11.18 -7.90
C ALA A 309 37.16 10.63 -6.50
N THR A 310 38.44 10.44 -6.17
CA THR A 310 38.87 10.08 -4.83
C THR A 310 40.02 10.96 -4.42
N LEU A 311 40.06 11.33 -3.14
CA LEU A 311 41.24 11.95 -2.56
C LEU A 311 42.13 10.90 -1.89
N SER A 312 41.62 9.70 -1.63
CA SER A 312 42.34 8.70 -0.87
C SER A 312 43.57 8.16 -1.61
N PRO A 313 44.65 7.80 -0.89
CA PRO A 313 45.88 7.26 -1.49
C PRO A 313 45.70 5.79 -1.90
N VAL A 314 44.74 5.52 -2.79
CA VAL A 314 44.27 4.18 -3.19
C VAL A 314 45.36 3.35 -3.86
N GLU A 315 46.30 3.99 -4.56
CA GLU A 315 47.48 3.33 -5.14
C GLU A 315 48.44 2.84 -4.07
N LEU A 316 48.69 3.66 -3.06
CA LEU A 316 49.60 3.29 -1.98
C LEU A 316 49.02 2.15 -1.13
N ALA A 317 47.71 2.17 -0.91
CA ALA A 317 46.98 1.07 -0.31
C ALA A 317 47.11 -0.23 -1.10
N ALA A 318 46.92 -0.16 -2.42
CA ALA A 318 47.06 -1.31 -3.31
C ALA A 318 48.49 -1.88 -3.27
N ALA A 319 49.51 -1.02 -3.25
CA ALA A 319 50.92 -1.41 -3.11
C ALA A 319 51.22 -2.07 -1.74
N ASN A 320 50.46 -1.72 -0.70
CA ASN A 320 50.58 -2.26 0.66
C ASN A 320 49.72 -3.51 0.92
N GLY A 321 49.16 -4.13 -0.12
CA GLY A 321 48.42 -5.40 -0.02
C GLY A 321 46.91 -5.25 0.17
N ALA A 322 46.35 -4.07 -0.11
CA ALA A 322 44.90 -3.80 -0.10
C ALA A 322 44.40 -3.26 -1.46
N PRO A 323 44.46 -4.06 -2.55
CA PRO A 323 44.20 -3.60 -3.92
C PRO A 323 42.72 -3.51 -4.31
N GLU A 324 41.80 -3.93 -3.44
CA GLU A 324 40.41 -4.22 -3.80
C GLU A 324 39.66 -2.97 -4.27
N PHE A 325 39.82 -1.86 -3.56
CA PHE A 325 39.12 -0.61 -3.91
C PHE A 325 39.65 -0.02 -5.22
N LEU A 326 40.97 0.03 -5.40
CA LEU A 326 41.57 0.47 -6.66
C LEU A 326 41.14 -0.42 -7.84
N ARG A 327 41.07 -1.74 -7.64
CA ARG A 327 40.59 -2.66 -8.70
C ARG A 327 39.14 -2.40 -9.06
N ASN A 328 38.30 -2.06 -8.09
CA ASN A 328 36.90 -1.74 -8.33
C ASN A 328 36.76 -0.40 -9.08
N LEU A 329 37.52 0.63 -8.67
CA LEU A 329 37.59 1.90 -9.39
C LEU A 329 38.01 1.65 -10.85
N VAL A 330 39.15 1.03 -11.10
CA VAL A 330 39.65 0.75 -12.45
C VAL A 330 38.69 -0.11 -13.29
N ARG A 331 37.90 -0.99 -12.67
CA ARG A 331 36.88 -1.83 -13.34
C ARG A 331 35.62 -1.06 -13.74
N ALA A 332 35.29 0.04 -13.07
CA ALA A 332 34.04 0.76 -13.28
C ALA A 332 34.01 1.50 -14.63
N GLY A 333 32.92 1.35 -15.39
CA GLY A 333 32.64 2.05 -16.65
C GLY A 333 31.28 2.76 -16.64
N GLY A 334 31.01 3.60 -17.65
CA GLY A 334 29.81 4.46 -17.78
C GLY A 334 28.49 3.73 -17.55
N GLY A 335 27.58 4.41 -16.84
CA GLY A 335 26.30 3.88 -16.34
C GLY A 335 26.37 2.49 -15.73
N ASN A 336 27.19 2.31 -14.70
CA ASN A 336 27.31 1.02 -14.02
C ASN A 336 27.79 -0.19 -14.86
N ALA A 337 28.24 0.01 -16.10
CA ALA A 337 28.72 -1.07 -16.93
C ALA A 337 30.07 -1.60 -16.41
N ASP A 338 30.12 -2.90 -16.13
CA ASP A 338 31.36 -3.59 -15.82
C ASP A 338 32.25 -3.70 -17.07
N LEU A 339 33.47 -3.15 -16.99
CA LEU A 339 34.50 -3.33 -18.01
C LEU A 339 34.97 -4.78 -18.15
N LEU A 340 34.44 -5.77 -17.42
CA LEU A 340 34.76 -7.20 -17.55
C LEU A 340 33.69 -8.07 -18.22
N ALA A 341 32.47 -7.59 -18.47
CA ALA A 341 31.42 -8.44 -19.04
C ALA A 341 31.77 -8.85 -20.49
N SER A 342 32.31 -10.07 -20.66
CA SER A 342 32.68 -10.67 -21.95
C SER A 342 31.50 -11.32 -22.68
N ASP A 343 30.35 -11.49 -22.03
CA ASP A 343 29.21 -12.23 -22.55
C ASP A 343 28.09 -11.26 -22.96
N VAL A 344 28.34 -10.49 -24.02
CA VAL A 344 27.26 -9.81 -24.77
C VAL A 344 26.66 -10.84 -25.72
N THR A 345 25.84 -11.75 -25.19
CA THR A 345 25.02 -12.63 -26.04
C THR A 345 23.62 -12.06 -26.20
N SER A 346 23.35 -11.61 -27.43
CA SER A 346 22.06 -11.41 -28.09
C SER A 346 21.04 -10.52 -27.38
N TRP A 347 21.11 -9.21 -27.61
CA TRP A 347 19.96 -8.37 -28.04
C TRP A 347 20.34 -6.90 -28.34
N THR A 348 21.59 -6.46 -28.11
CA THR A 348 22.13 -5.20 -28.65
C THR A 348 23.01 -5.41 -29.90
N PRO A 349 22.82 -4.66 -31.01
CA PRO A 349 23.62 -4.78 -32.23
C PRO A 349 25.00 -4.10 -32.18
N LEU A 350 25.58 -3.84 -30.99
CA LEU A 350 26.92 -3.27 -30.86
C LEU A 350 27.84 -4.20 -30.07
N ALA A 351 28.42 -5.16 -30.78
CA ALA A 351 29.71 -5.73 -30.40
C ALA A 351 30.77 -4.60 -30.47
N VAL A 352 30.85 -3.77 -29.43
CA VAL A 352 31.91 -2.76 -29.32
C VAL A 352 33.22 -3.52 -29.08
N ALA A 353 34.17 -3.39 -30.00
CA ALA A 353 35.50 -3.95 -29.83
C ALA A 353 36.10 -3.50 -28.49
N PRO A 354 36.89 -4.34 -27.79
CA PRO A 354 37.48 -3.97 -26.50
C PRO A 354 38.32 -2.69 -26.65
N ARG A 355 37.87 -1.60 -25.99
CA ARG A 355 38.57 -0.30 -25.93
C ARG A 355 39.54 -0.24 -24.75
N GLY A 356 40.56 0.61 -24.86
CA GLY A 356 41.62 0.75 -23.86
C GLY A 356 41.31 1.75 -22.75
N ILE A 357 42.17 1.76 -21.73
CA ILE A 357 42.21 2.75 -20.65
C ILE A 357 43.34 3.74 -20.96
N LEU A 358 43.05 5.03 -20.88
CA LEU A 358 44.07 6.08 -20.94
C LEU A 358 44.43 6.53 -19.52
N ILE A 359 45.70 6.49 -19.16
CA ILE A 359 46.20 7.01 -17.88
C ILE A 359 46.94 8.33 -18.16
N LEU A 360 46.43 9.44 -17.64
CA LEU A 360 47.09 10.74 -17.69
C LEU A 360 48.08 10.85 -16.54
N ARG A 361 49.39 10.76 -16.82
CA ARG A 361 50.39 10.64 -15.77
C ARG A 361 51.75 11.23 -16.16
N ASP A 362 52.27 12.08 -15.28
CA ASP A 362 53.64 12.62 -15.33
C ASP A 362 54.55 12.00 -14.27
N ARG A 363 53.97 11.46 -13.18
CA ARG A 363 54.71 10.84 -12.07
C ARG A 363 54.01 9.56 -11.62
N VAL A 364 54.78 8.51 -11.35
CA VAL A 364 54.23 7.30 -10.71
C VAL A 364 53.74 7.69 -9.31
N PRO A 365 52.47 7.40 -8.96
CA PRO A 365 51.90 7.79 -7.67
C PRO A 365 52.79 7.37 -6.50
N PHE A 366 53.06 8.28 -5.56
CA PHE A 366 53.87 8.04 -4.36
C PHE A 366 55.30 7.57 -4.63
N ASP A 367 55.83 7.84 -5.82
CA ASP A 367 57.15 7.37 -6.29
C ASP A 367 57.33 5.84 -6.14
N LEU A 368 56.23 5.10 -6.31
CA LEU A 368 56.21 3.65 -6.22
C LEU A 368 57.06 3.00 -7.33
N PRO A 369 57.59 1.78 -7.10
CA PRO A 369 58.41 1.08 -8.10
C PRO A 369 57.61 0.64 -9.35
N ALA A 370 56.28 0.58 -9.25
CA ALA A 370 55.35 0.30 -10.36
C ALA A 370 54.01 0.97 -10.07
N ASP A 371 53.27 1.35 -11.10
CA ASP A 371 51.96 1.98 -10.94
C ASP A 371 50.86 0.95 -10.67
N PRO A 372 50.18 1.04 -9.52
CA PRO A 372 49.08 0.16 -9.17
C PRO A 372 47.88 0.24 -10.12
N ASN A 373 47.65 1.37 -10.80
CA ASN A 373 46.59 1.53 -11.80
C ASN A 373 46.86 0.63 -13.03
N GLU A 374 48.10 0.60 -13.51
CA GLU A 374 48.52 -0.28 -14.61
C GLU A 374 48.35 -1.75 -14.21
N ALA A 375 48.75 -2.11 -12.99
CA ALA A 375 48.61 -3.48 -12.48
C ALA A 375 47.14 -3.89 -12.33
N ALA A 376 46.27 -2.99 -11.89
CA ALA A 376 44.83 -3.21 -11.81
C ALA A 376 44.21 -3.39 -13.20
N ALA A 377 44.55 -2.52 -14.16
CA ALA A 377 44.06 -2.60 -15.53
C ALA A 377 44.56 -3.87 -16.27
N ALA A 378 45.78 -4.32 -16.00
CA ALA A 378 46.32 -5.55 -16.56
C ALA A 378 45.54 -6.80 -16.11
N LEU A 379 45.02 -6.81 -14.87
CA LEU A 379 44.15 -7.88 -14.38
C LEU A 379 42.79 -7.90 -15.09
N LEU A 380 42.39 -6.80 -15.70
CA LEU A 380 41.16 -6.70 -16.50
C LEU A 380 41.38 -7.07 -17.97
N GLY A 381 42.62 -7.39 -18.39
CA GLY A 381 42.94 -7.72 -19.78
C GLY A 381 42.75 -6.55 -20.76
N ARG A 382 42.80 -5.30 -20.26
CA ARG A 382 42.61 -4.08 -21.06
C ARG A 382 43.96 -3.50 -21.52
N THR A 383 43.99 -2.91 -22.72
CA THR A 383 45.15 -2.14 -23.20
C THR A 383 45.20 -0.82 -22.46
N VAL A 384 46.37 -0.49 -21.91
CA VAL A 384 46.61 0.75 -21.17
C VAL A 384 47.57 1.61 -21.96
N ASP A 385 47.18 2.84 -22.25
CA ASP A 385 48.08 3.87 -22.79
C ASP A 385 48.36 4.91 -21.71
N ILE A 386 49.60 5.39 -21.66
CA ILE A 386 50.03 6.43 -20.72
C ILE A 386 50.29 7.71 -21.52
N LEU A 387 49.69 8.82 -21.10
CA LEU A 387 49.86 10.12 -21.72
C LEU A 387 50.38 11.13 -20.69
N PRO A 388 51.54 11.76 -20.92
CA PRO A 388 52.01 12.86 -20.09
C PRO A 388 51.22 14.15 -20.36
N SER A 389 51.23 15.07 -19.40
CA SER A 389 50.53 16.36 -19.50
C SER A 389 50.97 17.21 -20.70
N ALA A 390 52.22 17.06 -21.14
CA ALA A 390 52.77 17.75 -22.30
C ALA A 390 52.06 17.42 -23.62
N ASP A 391 51.42 16.24 -23.69
CA ASP A 391 50.76 15.75 -24.90
C ASP A 391 49.23 15.86 -24.82
N LEU A 392 48.67 16.33 -23.69
CA LEU A 392 47.22 16.42 -23.47
C LEU A 392 46.52 17.38 -24.43
N ASP A 393 47.18 18.48 -24.81
CA ASP A 393 46.66 19.43 -25.79
C ASP A 393 46.47 18.77 -27.16
N ALA A 394 47.37 17.86 -27.54
CA ALA A 394 47.35 17.13 -28.81
C ALA A 394 46.47 15.87 -28.78
N LEU A 395 45.98 15.46 -27.60
CA LEU A 395 45.08 14.31 -27.46
C LEU A 395 43.80 14.54 -28.26
N VAL A 396 43.49 13.60 -29.14
CA VAL A 396 42.24 13.56 -29.91
C VAL A 396 41.37 12.44 -29.36
N LEU A 397 40.37 12.82 -28.57
CA LEU A 397 39.26 11.96 -28.20
C LEU A 397 38.22 12.16 -29.31
N SER A 398 38.15 11.28 -30.30
CA SER A 398 37.28 11.47 -31.48
C SER A 398 35.81 11.67 -31.09
N THR A 399 35.25 12.85 -31.30
CA THR A 399 33.84 13.16 -30.97
C THR A 399 33.03 13.80 -32.10
N ASP A 400 33.54 13.90 -33.34
CA ASP A 400 32.96 14.83 -34.34
C ASP A 400 32.03 14.23 -35.40
N VAL A 401 31.78 12.91 -35.51
CA VAL A 401 30.91 12.42 -36.63
C VAL A 401 30.07 11.15 -36.41
N ALA A 402 30.12 10.47 -35.26
CA ALA A 402 29.15 9.41 -34.89
C ALA A 402 29.30 9.08 -33.39
N PRO A 403 28.24 9.08 -32.56
CA PRO A 403 28.38 9.27 -31.11
C PRO A 403 29.09 8.16 -30.34
N PHE A 404 29.32 6.97 -30.91
CA PHE A 404 29.80 5.85 -30.09
C PHE A 404 30.88 4.97 -30.69
N LEU A 405 31.34 5.23 -31.92
CA LEU A 405 32.11 4.23 -32.69
C LEU A 405 33.61 4.48 -32.85
N ASN A 406 34.13 5.67 -32.51
CA ASN A 406 35.48 6.05 -32.94
C ASN A 406 36.42 6.56 -31.83
N THR A 407 36.07 6.43 -30.54
CA THR A 407 37.04 6.67 -29.45
C THR A 407 37.92 5.43 -29.22
N THR A 408 39.22 5.63 -29.08
CA THR A 408 40.20 4.57 -28.73
C THR A 408 40.02 4.08 -27.29
N TYR A 409 39.49 4.95 -26.43
CA TYR A 409 39.37 4.74 -24.99
C TYR A 409 37.91 4.77 -24.54
N ASN A 410 37.61 4.01 -23.49
CA ASN A 410 36.34 4.08 -22.76
C ASN A 410 36.51 4.68 -21.35
N LYS A 411 37.76 4.79 -20.88
CA LYS A 411 38.08 5.32 -19.57
C LYS A 411 39.37 6.13 -19.59
N ILE A 412 39.35 7.25 -18.88
CA ILE A 412 40.50 8.11 -18.60
C ILE A 412 40.72 8.10 -17.10
N ILE A 413 41.94 7.81 -16.64
CA ILE A 413 42.33 7.79 -15.23
C ILE A 413 43.41 8.85 -15.02
N VAL A 414 43.24 9.68 -13.99
CA VAL A 414 44.27 10.56 -13.44
C VAL A 414 44.69 9.99 -12.09
N PRO A 415 45.85 9.32 -12.00
CA PRO A 415 46.32 8.73 -10.75
C PRO A 415 46.62 9.77 -9.67
N SER A 416 46.76 9.33 -8.42
CA SER A 416 47.11 10.23 -7.32
C SER A 416 48.48 10.89 -7.57
N ASP A 417 48.75 11.97 -6.83
CA ASP A 417 50.11 12.47 -6.66
C ASP A 417 50.78 12.95 -7.97
N GLN A 418 50.00 13.54 -8.88
CA GLN A 418 50.54 14.15 -10.10
C GLN A 418 51.15 15.52 -9.83
N PRO A 419 52.13 15.98 -10.63
CA PRO A 419 52.67 17.32 -10.50
C PRO A 419 51.59 18.38 -10.81
N ARG A 420 51.67 19.55 -10.17
CA ARG A 420 50.82 20.74 -10.46
C ARG A 420 50.59 20.98 -11.96
N ALA A 421 51.63 20.83 -12.77
CA ALA A 421 51.57 21.04 -14.22
C ALA A 421 50.54 20.15 -14.94
N LEU A 422 50.31 18.94 -14.45
CA LEU A 422 49.30 18.03 -14.99
C LEU A 422 47.90 18.55 -14.69
N TYR A 423 47.62 18.99 -13.46
CA TYR A 423 46.33 19.56 -13.10
C TYR A 423 46.04 20.85 -13.88
N GLU A 424 47.05 21.70 -14.10
CA GLU A 424 46.91 22.88 -14.96
C GLU A 424 46.60 22.52 -16.41
N ALA A 425 47.25 21.47 -16.95
CA ALA A 425 46.95 20.98 -18.30
C ALA A 425 45.55 20.38 -18.40
N LEU A 426 45.13 19.64 -17.37
CA LEU A 426 43.82 19.02 -17.26
C LEU A 426 42.71 20.07 -17.19
N ALA A 427 42.86 21.10 -16.35
CA ALA A 427 41.92 22.22 -16.24
C ALA A 427 41.79 22.98 -17.57
N ARG A 428 42.90 23.23 -18.29
CA ARG A 428 42.86 23.85 -19.62
C ARG A 428 42.14 22.99 -20.67
N ASN A 429 42.16 21.67 -20.51
CA ASN A 429 41.52 20.72 -21.43
C ASN A 429 40.19 20.17 -20.88
N ALA A 430 39.60 20.79 -19.86
CA ALA A 430 38.44 20.24 -19.15
C ALA A 430 37.27 19.93 -20.11
N GLU A 431 36.90 20.88 -20.97
CA GLU A 431 35.83 20.72 -21.96
C GLU A 431 36.04 19.52 -22.91
N LYS A 432 37.30 19.17 -23.21
CA LYS A 432 37.63 18.00 -24.05
C LYS A 432 37.30 16.69 -23.34
N ILE A 433 37.64 16.61 -22.06
CA ILE A 433 37.36 15.45 -21.21
C ILE A 433 35.86 15.37 -20.92
N GLU A 434 35.23 16.51 -20.66
CA GLU A 434 33.81 16.58 -20.41
C GLU A 434 32.98 16.11 -21.60
N ARG A 435 33.33 16.54 -22.83
CA ARG A 435 32.72 15.98 -24.05
C ARG A 435 32.93 14.48 -24.16
N PHE A 436 34.11 13.97 -23.83
CA PHE A 436 34.35 12.53 -23.84
C PHE A 436 33.41 11.79 -22.88
N VAL A 437 33.15 12.36 -21.71
CA VAL A 437 32.17 11.82 -20.76
C VAL A 437 30.74 11.97 -21.30
N ASP A 438 30.36 13.11 -21.87
CA ASP A 438 29.04 13.34 -22.50
C ASP A 438 28.73 12.31 -23.63
N TYR A 439 29.75 11.65 -24.19
CA TYR A 439 29.63 10.55 -25.15
C TYR A 439 29.92 9.16 -24.53
N GLY A 440 29.56 8.97 -23.25
CA GLY A 440 29.61 7.68 -22.54
C GLY A 440 30.99 7.22 -22.08
N GLY A 441 31.97 8.12 -22.06
CA GLY A 441 33.28 7.89 -21.46
C GLY A 441 33.25 7.94 -19.93
N THR A 442 34.22 7.28 -19.30
CA THR A 442 34.43 7.37 -17.84
C THR A 442 35.66 8.18 -17.51
N PHE A 443 35.53 9.18 -16.63
CA PHE A 443 36.65 9.94 -16.11
C PHE A 443 36.86 9.64 -14.63
N GLU A 444 38.02 9.08 -14.28
CA GLU A 444 38.43 8.76 -12.92
C GLU A 444 39.58 9.69 -12.49
N PHE A 445 39.42 10.35 -11.34
CA PHE A 445 40.33 11.37 -10.87
C PHE A 445 40.78 11.12 -9.43
N HIS A 446 42.07 10.92 -9.22
CA HIS A 446 42.66 10.78 -7.91
C HIS A 446 43.42 12.07 -7.58
N GLY A 447 42.94 12.82 -6.59
CA GLY A 447 43.48 14.14 -6.26
C GLY A 447 44.93 14.11 -5.74
N ALA A 448 45.62 15.25 -5.80
CA ALA A 448 46.95 15.37 -5.21
C ALA A 448 46.94 15.24 -3.69
N THR A 449 47.97 14.59 -3.15
CA THR A 449 48.19 14.46 -1.70
C THR A 449 49.39 15.27 -1.20
N ARG A 450 50.16 15.89 -2.12
CA ARG A 450 51.31 16.76 -1.83
C ARG A 450 50.90 18.23 -1.86
N ALA A 451 51.41 19.00 -0.91
CA ALA A 451 51.11 20.44 -0.80
C ALA A 451 51.71 21.26 -1.94
N GLU A 452 52.86 20.84 -2.48
CA GLU A 452 53.47 21.48 -3.65
C GLU A 452 52.66 21.29 -4.95
N ASP A 453 51.73 20.34 -4.97
CA ASP A 453 50.89 19.99 -6.11
C ASP A 453 49.41 20.34 -5.86
N ASP A 454 49.17 21.27 -4.94
CA ASP A 454 47.84 21.81 -4.64
C ASP A 454 47.13 22.23 -5.92
N TRP A 455 45.84 21.90 -6.04
CA TRP A 455 44.99 22.17 -7.20
C TRP A 455 43.71 22.92 -6.82
N SER A 456 43.65 23.47 -5.61
CA SER A 456 42.48 24.14 -5.04
C SER A 456 42.07 25.47 -5.67
N ASP A 457 42.84 25.99 -6.62
CA ASP A 457 42.54 27.19 -7.38
C ASP A 457 42.16 26.86 -8.84
N LEU A 458 42.03 25.56 -9.17
CA LEU A 458 41.73 25.07 -10.49
C LEU A 458 40.43 24.27 -10.51
N ARG A 459 39.65 24.43 -11.58
CA ARG A 459 38.46 23.60 -11.86
C ARG A 459 38.85 22.44 -12.79
N MET A 460 38.68 21.22 -12.32
CA MET A 460 38.91 19.98 -13.05
C MET A 460 37.65 19.57 -13.85
N PRO A 461 37.76 18.63 -14.82
CA PRO A 461 36.61 18.13 -15.58
C PRO A 461 35.46 17.68 -14.67
N GLY A 462 34.22 17.98 -15.07
CA GLY A 462 33.03 17.61 -14.28
C GLY A 462 32.76 18.55 -13.11
N GLY A 463 33.38 19.73 -13.10
CA GLY A 463 33.20 20.74 -12.05
C GLY A 463 33.98 20.47 -10.76
N LEU A 464 34.80 19.41 -10.72
CA LEU A 464 35.62 19.04 -9.57
C LEU A 464 36.54 20.19 -9.15
N HIS A 465 36.50 20.57 -7.88
CA HIS A 465 37.34 21.62 -7.28
C HIS A 465 37.79 21.21 -5.88
N ALA A 466 38.96 21.66 -5.43
CA ALA A 466 39.50 21.40 -4.09
C ALA A 466 39.58 22.67 -3.24
N THR A 467 39.72 22.54 -1.92
CA THR A 467 40.04 23.65 -1.02
C THR A 467 41.55 23.73 -0.75
N PRO A 468 42.08 24.94 -0.45
CA PRO A 468 43.52 25.13 -0.23
C PRO A 468 44.07 24.27 0.91
N GLN A 469 45.25 23.68 0.72
CA GLN A 469 45.96 22.92 1.75
C GLN A 469 46.68 23.86 2.73
N ASP A 470 45.95 24.73 3.43
CA ASP A 470 46.49 25.78 4.30
C ASP A 470 46.63 25.38 5.79
N GLY A 471 46.18 24.16 6.13
CA GLY A 471 46.26 23.60 7.49
C GLY A 471 45.32 24.23 8.51
N ALA A 472 44.42 25.15 8.11
CA ALA A 472 43.37 25.71 8.97
C ALA A 472 42.13 24.81 9.05
N HIS A 473 41.94 23.95 8.06
CA HIS A 473 40.89 22.94 8.02
C HIS A 473 41.31 21.69 8.82
N VAL A 474 40.90 21.65 10.09
CA VAL A 474 41.06 20.48 10.96
C VAL A 474 39.94 19.50 10.66
N HIS A 475 40.15 18.63 9.67
CA HIS A 475 39.23 17.57 9.26
C HIS A 475 37.82 18.06 8.90
N ASP A 476 37.48 18.13 7.61
CA ASP A 476 36.05 18.12 7.29
C ASP A 476 35.60 16.66 7.17
N GLU A 477 34.77 16.26 8.13
CA GLU A 477 33.82 15.18 7.96
C GLU A 477 32.89 15.56 6.80
N LEU A 478 32.98 14.90 5.64
CA LEU A 478 31.72 14.62 4.95
C LEU A 478 31.00 13.60 5.86
N ALA A 479 29.70 13.69 6.06
CA ALA A 479 28.87 12.69 6.75
C ALA A 479 28.14 11.82 5.71
N PRO A 480 27.94 10.51 5.95
CA PRO A 480 27.21 9.68 5.00
C PRO A 480 25.81 10.23 4.93
N TYR A 481 25.45 10.70 3.76
CA TYR A 481 24.15 10.30 3.29
C TYR A 481 24.45 9.08 2.45
N GLY A 482 24.03 7.91 2.92
CA GLY A 482 23.66 6.88 1.96
C GLY A 482 22.47 7.39 1.15
N TYR A 483 21.65 6.49 0.62
CA TYR A 483 20.28 6.89 0.33
C TYR A 483 19.70 7.61 1.56
N PRO A 484 19.04 8.77 1.35
CA PRO A 484 18.58 9.58 2.46
C PRO A 484 17.72 8.73 3.38
N LEU A 485 17.88 8.85 4.71
CA LEU A 485 16.99 8.14 5.61
C LEU A 485 15.64 8.84 5.63
N LEU A 486 14.56 8.07 5.58
CA LEU A 486 13.22 8.61 5.63
C LEU A 486 13.03 9.51 6.86
N SER A 487 13.57 9.06 8.00
CA SER A 487 13.56 9.75 9.29
C SER A 487 14.30 11.08 9.33
N ASP A 488 15.30 11.28 8.45
CA ASP A 488 16.05 12.53 8.36
C ASP A 488 15.37 13.55 7.44
N ILE A 489 14.50 13.09 6.53
CA ILE A 489 13.98 13.91 5.42
C ILE A 489 12.57 14.43 5.69
N VAL A 490 11.62 13.52 5.87
CA VAL A 490 10.18 13.83 5.87
C VAL A 490 9.70 14.39 7.22
N PRO A 491 10.10 13.84 8.38
CA PRO A 491 9.51 14.23 9.67
C PRO A 491 9.72 15.70 10.05
N GLN A 492 10.79 16.32 9.54
CA GLN A 492 11.13 17.72 9.82
C GLN A 492 10.29 18.74 9.03
N ALA A 493 9.41 18.29 8.12
CA ALA A 493 8.51 19.19 7.42
C ALA A 493 7.53 19.84 8.40
N GLU A 494 7.36 21.16 8.32
CA GLU A 494 6.42 21.90 9.20
C GLU A 494 4.96 21.66 8.79
N TYR A 495 4.72 21.44 7.49
CA TYR A 495 3.40 21.28 6.91
C TYR A 495 3.34 20.02 6.05
N LEU A 496 2.22 19.31 6.12
CA LEU A 496 1.91 18.17 5.25
C LEU A 496 1.90 18.63 3.79
N TRP A 497 1.13 19.68 3.51
CA TRP A 497 0.83 20.16 2.18
C TRP A 497 0.52 21.67 2.15
N ASP A 498 0.76 22.31 1.01
CA ASP A 498 0.52 23.74 0.77
C ASP A 498 -0.66 24.06 -0.17
N PHE A 499 -1.33 23.03 -0.70
CA PHE A 499 -2.44 23.14 -1.65
C PHE A 499 -2.05 23.84 -2.96
N VAL A 500 -0.79 23.71 -3.36
CA VAL A 500 -0.30 24.19 -4.65
C VAL A 500 0.06 22.99 -5.53
N PRO A 501 -0.72 22.67 -6.57
CA PRO A 501 -0.42 21.56 -7.46
C PRO A 501 1.00 21.65 -8.05
N GLN A 502 1.72 20.53 -8.01
CA GLN A 502 3.08 20.40 -8.52
C GLN A 502 3.05 19.45 -9.72
N MET A 503 3.09 20.01 -10.92
CA MET A 503 2.87 19.22 -12.15
C MET A 503 4.11 18.44 -12.62
N GLY A 504 5.29 18.80 -12.13
CA GLY A 504 6.54 18.13 -12.46
C GLY A 504 7.73 18.71 -11.70
N LEU A 505 7.82 18.39 -10.40
CA LEU A 505 8.98 18.74 -9.58
C LEU A 505 10.12 17.78 -9.92
N PRO A 506 11.25 18.23 -10.51
CA PRO A 506 12.32 17.34 -10.95
C PRO A 506 12.81 16.45 -9.80
N GLY A 507 12.94 15.15 -10.02
CA GLY A 507 13.39 14.21 -9.00
C GLY A 507 14.87 14.40 -8.65
N ASP A 508 15.67 14.95 -9.56
CA ASP A 508 17.09 15.32 -9.38
C ASP A 508 17.29 16.71 -8.74
N ARG A 509 16.21 17.37 -8.33
CA ARG A 509 16.28 18.69 -7.68
C ARG A 509 17.12 18.66 -6.41
N ALA A 510 17.74 19.80 -6.11
CA ALA A 510 18.36 20.02 -4.81
C ALA A 510 17.31 19.85 -3.69
N PHE A 511 17.70 19.21 -2.60
CA PHE A 511 16.83 19.04 -1.44
C PHE A 511 16.43 20.41 -0.87
N ASP A 512 15.12 20.64 -0.73
CA ASP A 512 14.57 21.84 -0.10
C ASP A 512 14.14 21.54 1.35
N PRO A 513 14.90 21.99 2.36
CA PRO A 513 14.55 21.82 3.77
C PRO A 513 13.37 22.71 4.22
N ALA A 514 12.80 23.55 3.33
CA ALA A 514 11.56 24.27 3.57
C ALA A 514 10.35 23.62 2.87
N GLY A 515 10.56 22.61 2.04
CA GLY A 515 9.47 21.90 1.34
C GLY A 515 8.49 21.23 2.30
N THR A 516 7.27 21.01 1.82
CA THR A 516 6.21 20.29 2.52
C THR A 516 6.54 18.80 2.65
N ALA A 517 5.82 18.07 3.52
CA ALA A 517 6.05 16.64 3.71
C ALA A 517 5.88 15.85 2.41
N LEU A 518 4.88 16.19 1.58
CA LEU A 518 4.65 15.52 0.29
C LEU A 518 5.78 15.77 -0.73
N GLU A 519 6.30 17.00 -0.79
CA GLU A 519 7.42 17.32 -1.67
C GLU A 519 8.70 16.60 -1.22
N ARG A 520 8.94 16.53 0.09
CA ARG A 520 10.10 15.82 0.64
C ARG A 520 9.99 14.31 0.48
N LEU A 521 8.79 13.76 0.64
CA LEU A 521 8.53 12.34 0.42
C LEU A 521 8.79 11.97 -1.05
N GLY A 522 8.30 12.76 -1.99
CA GLY A 522 8.55 12.49 -3.40
C GLY A 522 10.01 12.66 -3.82
N TRP A 523 10.71 13.63 -3.22
CA TRP A 523 12.16 13.71 -3.35
C TRP A 523 12.85 12.46 -2.80
N TRP A 524 12.44 11.99 -1.62
CA TRP A 524 13.02 10.80 -0.99
C TRP A 524 12.80 9.56 -1.85
N VAL A 525 11.59 9.34 -2.36
CA VAL A 525 11.27 8.20 -3.25
C VAL A 525 12.10 8.28 -4.53
N SER A 526 12.24 9.46 -5.16
CA SER A 526 13.06 9.62 -6.36
C SER A 526 14.55 9.36 -6.09
N GLN A 527 15.04 9.69 -4.89
CA GLN A 527 16.40 9.38 -4.50
C GLN A 527 16.60 7.90 -4.21
N VAL A 528 15.61 7.20 -3.64
CA VAL A 528 15.72 5.78 -3.29
C VAL A 528 15.56 4.88 -4.51
N VAL A 529 14.69 5.22 -5.45
CA VAL A 529 14.42 4.44 -6.67
C VAL A 529 14.85 5.25 -7.89
N THR A 530 16.15 5.21 -8.18
CA THR A 530 16.74 6.02 -9.25
C THR A 530 16.60 5.39 -10.63
N TRP A 531 16.36 4.08 -10.72
CA TRP A 531 16.27 3.38 -12.00
C TRP A 531 14.95 2.64 -12.14
N ASN A 532 14.43 2.66 -13.36
CA ASN A 532 13.40 1.71 -13.75
C ASN A 532 14.02 0.33 -14.03
N ILE A 533 13.17 -0.68 -14.19
CA ILE A 533 13.61 -2.07 -14.41
C ILE A 533 14.35 -2.21 -15.74
N GLN A 534 13.92 -1.52 -16.79
CA GLN A 534 14.55 -1.58 -18.10
C GLN A 534 15.98 -1.04 -18.05
N GLU A 535 16.19 0.05 -17.31
CA GLU A 535 17.50 0.63 -17.03
C GLU A 535 18.36 -0.31 -16.17
N LYS A 536 17.80 -0.88 -15.10
CA LYS A 536 18.51 -1.86 -14.26
C LYS A 536 19.04 -3.03 -15.11
N VAL A 537 18.19 -3.64 -15.93
CA VAL A 537 18.58 -4.73 -16.86
C VAL A 537 19.70 -4.29 -17.80
N CYS A 538 19.56 -3.09 -18.40
CA CYS A 538 20.54 -2.54 -19.31
C CYS A 538 21.91 -2.39 -18.64
N TRP A 539 21.93 -1.79 -17.45
CA TRP A 539 23.14 -1.45 -16.73
C TRP A 539 23.84 -2.66 -16.10
N THR A 540 23.09 -3.61 -15.54
CA THR A 540 23.68 -4.80 -14.92
C THR A 540 24.10 -5.88 -15.93
N ARG A 541 23.83 -5.68 -17.23
CA ARG A 541 24.13 -6.64 -18.31
C ARG A 541 23.69 -8.08 -17.98
N GLY A 542 22.55 -8.20 -17.31
CA GLY A 542 22.03 -9.44 -16.73
C GLY A 542 20.54 -9.32 -16.48
N GLY A 543 19.88 -10.47 -16.27
CA GLY A 543 18.45 -10.50 -15.98
C GLY A 543 18.15 -10.03 -14.56
N VAL A 544 17.16 -9.14 -14.42
CA VAL A 544 16.51 -8.87 -13.12
C VAL A 544 15.81 -10.16 -12.68
N ALA A 545 16.12 -10.64 -11.48
CA ALA A 545 15.68 -11.95 -11.00
C ALA A 545 14.20 -11.97 -10.59
N ALA A 546 13.69 -10.86 -10.06
CA ALA A 546 12.30 -10.69 -9.64
C ALA A 546 11.96 -9.20 -9.48
N ARG A 547 10.65 -8.91 -9.51
CA ARG A 547 10.03 -7.64 -9.10
C ARG A 547 9.37 -7.87 -7.76
N TYR A 548 9.46 -6.91 -6.84
CA TYR A 548 8.99 -7.08 -5.47
C TYR A 548 7.90 -6.06 -5.13
N LEU A 549 6.96 -6.46 -4.28
CA LEU A 549 5.88 -5.61 -3.77
C LEU A 549 6.22 -5.03 -2.38
N THR A 550 7.21 -5.59 -1.68
CA THR A 550 7.48 -5.19 -0.29
C THR A 550 8.36 -3.94 -0.25
N PRO A 551 8.01 -2.89 0.52
CA PRO A 551 8.80 -1.67 0.56
C PRO A 551 10.25 -1.88 1.02
N GLN A 552 10.53 -2.90 1.86
CA GLN A 552 11.89 -3.19 2.31
C GLN A 552 12.78 -3.66 1.17
N GLU A 553 12.26 -4.55 0.32
CA GLU A 553 12.99 -5.06 -0.84
C GLU A 553 13.18 -3.96 -1.87
N ILE A 554 12.14 -3.17 -2.15
CA ILE A 554 12.22 -2.04 -3.10
C ILE A 554 13.26 -1.02 -2.65
N ALA A 555 13.20 -0.61 -1.37
CA ALA A 555 14.17 0.32 -0.79
C ALA A 555 15.58 -0.25 -0.69
N TYR A 556 15.74 -1.58 -0.64
CA TYR A 556 17.04 -2.24 -0.64
C TYR A 556 17.65 -2.36 -2.05
N ASP A 557 16.81 -2.61 -3.05
CA ASP A 557 17.24 -2.88 -4.43
C ASP A 557 17.50 -1.61 -5.24
N HIS A 558 16.83 -0.50 -4.88
CA HIS A 558 16.97 0.83 -5.49
C HIS A 558 16.57 0.89 -6.98
N PHE A 559 15.64 0.04 -7.40
CA PHE A 559 15.04 0.11 -8.73
C PHE A 559 13.57 -0.33 -8.71
N GLY A 560 12.79 0.14 -9.69
CA GLY A 560 11.36 -0.13 -9.73
C GLY A 560 10.62 0.64 -10.81
N ASN A 561 9.48 0.13 -11.26
CA ASN A 561 8.56 0.85 -12.14
C ASN A 561 7.40 1.42 -11.31
N CYS A 562 6.25 1.70 -11.93
CA CYS A 562 5.11 2.36 -11.27
C CYS A 562 4.60 1.61 -10.03
N GLY A 563 4.53 0.27 -10.08
CA GLY A 563 4.13 -0.54 -8.92
C GLY A 563 5.09 -0.40 -7.74
N GLU A 564 6.39 -0.59 -7.97
CA GLU A 564 7.39 -0.45 -6.90
C GLU A 564 7.47 0.99 -6.34
N LEU A 565 7.31 2.01 -7.20
CA LEU A 565 7.26 3.40 -6.78
C LEU A 565 6.00 3.68 -5.92
N GLN A 566 4.86 3.11 -6.30
CA GLN A 566 3.61 3.19 -5.56
C GLN A 566 3.74 2.55 -4.16
N ASP A 567 4.26 1.33 -4.09
CA ASP A 567 4.43 0.59 -2.84
C ASP A 567 5.42 1.27 -1.91
N LEU A 568 6.55 1.75 -2.45
CA LEU A 568 7.53 2.48 -1.66
C LEU A 568 6.96 3.80 -1.14
N TRP A 569 6.23 4.55 -1.97
CA TRP A 569 5.57 5.79 -1.55
C TRP A 569 4.56 5.53 -0.44
N THR A 570 3.71 4.52 -0.58
CA THR A 570 2.70 4.18 0.45
C THR A 570 3.36 3.70 1.73
N GLY A 571 4.34 2.80 1.67
CA GLY A 571 5.10 2.38 2.84
C GLY A 571 5.76 3.56 3.55
N ALA A 572 6.45 4.43 2.82
CA ALA A 572 7.14 5.58 3.39
C ALA A 572 6.17 6.65 3.93
N GLY A 573 5.06 6.90 3.23
CA GLY A 573 4.00 7.80 3.66
C GLY A 573 3.33 7.31 4.95
N ARG A 574 2.90 6.04 5.00
CA ARG A 574 2.27 5.44 6.18
C ARG A 574 3.22 5.33 7.37
N ALA A 575 4.53 5.16 7.14
CA ALA A 575 5.55 5.25 8.19
C ALA A 575 5.69 6.68 8.77
N ASN A 576 5.31 7.72 8.00
CA ASN A 576 5.26 9.12 8.42
C ASN A 576 3.85 9.58 8.83
N LEU A 577 2.97 8.64 9.18
CA LEU A 577 1.57 8.91 9.56
C LEU A 577 0.72 9.58 8.46
N ILE A 578 1.16 9.53 7.19
CA ILE A 578 0.40 10.07 6.06
C ILE A 578 -0.60 9.02 5.58
N ALA A 579 -1.87 9.41 5.43
CA ALA A 579 -2.90 8.57 4.86
C ALA A 579 -2.71 8.47 3.34
N VAL A 580 -2.32 7.27 2.88
CA VAL A 580 -2.03 6.99 1.47
C VAL A 580 -2.85 5.82 0.95
N TRP A 581 -3.45 5.99 -0.23
CA TRP A 581 -4.06 4.94 -1.05
C TRP A 581 -3.16 4.52 -2.21
N ASN A 582 -3.21 3.23 -2.53
CA ASN A 582 -2.74 2.69 -3.82
C ASN A 582 -3.92 2.75 -4.80
N VAL A 583 -3.74 3.46 -5.92
CA VAL A 583 -4.71 3.58 -7.02
C VAL A 583 -4.10 3.03 -8.30
N GLY A 584 -4.90 2.30 -9.08
CA GLY A 584 -4.38 1.60 -10.24
C GLY A 584 -5.37 1.32 -11.34
N THR A 585 -4.84 1.14 -12.53
CA THR A 585 -5.55 0.73 -13.74
C THR A 585 -4.97 -0.59 -14.20
N ILE A 586 -5.50 -1.71 -13.67
CA ILE A 586 -4.96 -3.06 -13.91
C ILE A 586 -4.95 -3.41 -15.40
N GLY A 587 -6.02 -3.04 -16.13
CA GLY A 587 -6.13 -3.31 -17.56
C GLY A 587 -5.15 -2.52 -18.42
N ASP A 588 -4.71 -1.36 -17.91
CA ASP A 588 -3.96 -0.36 -18.68
C ASP A 588 -2.50 -0.24 -18.20
N ASP A 589 -2.05 -1.15 -17.34
CA ASP A 589 -0.69 -1.22 -16.75
C ASP A 589 -0.22 0.13 -16.21
N HIS A 590 -0.93 0.66 -15.23
CA HIS A 590 -0.50 1.85 -14.48
C HIS A 590 -0.94 1.85 -13.03
N MET A 591 -0.13 2.50 -12.19
CA MET A 591 -0.30 2.57 -10.74
C MET A 591 0.24 3.92 -10.24
N TRP A 592 -0.47 4.56 -9.30
CA TRP A 592 -0.06 5.78 -8.61
C TRP A 592 -0.68 5.83 -7.20
N ASN A 593 -0.43 6.89 -6.45
CA ASN A 593 -0.95 7.01 -5.08
C ASN A 593 -1.95 8.15 -4.96
N GLU A 594 -2.78 8.09 -3.93
CA GLU A 594 -3.54 9.25 -3.49
C GLU A 594 -3.30 9.56 -2.02
N VAL A 595 -3.32 10.85 -1.67
CA VAL A 595 -3.18 11.34 -0.28
C VAL A 595 -4.42 12.11 0.14
N TRP A 596 -4.88 11.88 1.38
CA TRP A 596 -6.00 12.62 1.94
C TRP A 596 -5.58 14.04 2.38
N GLN A 597 -6.17 15.07 1.78
CA GLN A 597 -5.88 16.47 2.12
C GLN A 597 -6.95 17.15 3.00
N GLY A 598 -7.86 16.38 3.60
CA GLY A 598 -8.88 16.88 4.54
C GLY A 598 -10.29 16.95 3.96
N GLU A 599 -10.41 17.19 2.65
CA GLU A 599 -11.71 17.27 1.95
C GLU A 599 -11.84 16.23 0.83
N GLN A 600 -10.73 15.90 0.18
CA GLN A 600 -10.66 14.94 -0.91
C GLN A 600 -9.32 14.19 -0.90
N TRP A 601 -9.27 13.11 -1.66
CA TRP A 601 -8.03 12.46 -2.04
C TRP A 601 -7.42 13.20 -3.24
N ILE A 602 -6.10 13.33 -3.28
CA ILE A 602 -5.38 13.96 -4.39
C ILE A 602 -4.32 13.02 -4.97
N PRO A 603 -4.13 12.99 -6.31
CA PRO A 603 -3.10 12.19 -6.94
C PRO A 603 -1.71 12.63 -6.52
N VAL A 604 -0.85 11.64 -6.23
CA VAL A 604 0.59 11.82 -6.11
C VAL A 604 1.31 10.70 -6.84
N GLN A 605 2.43 11.01 -7.49
CA GLN A 605 3.23 10.05 -8.24
C GLN A 605 4.70 10.50 -8.27
N VAL A 606 5.62 9.53 -8.26
CA VAL A 606 6.98 9.72 -8.77
C VAL A 606 7.08 9.04 -10.12
N ASP A 607 7.49 9.78 -11.14
CA ASP A 607 7.73 9.23 -12.47
C ASP A 607 9.01 8.37 -12.45
N TRP A 608 9.09 7.42 -13.37
CA TRP A 608 10.24 6.52 -13.50
C TRP A 608 11.56 7.26 -13.62
N SER A 609 12.62 6.62 -13.13
CA SER A 609 14.01 7.03 -13.40
C SER A 609 14.25 8.44 -12.90
N ASP A 610 14.17 8.61 -11.57
CA ASP A 610 14.42 9.87 -10.84
C ASP A 610 13.81 11.14 -11.47
N ASN A 611 12.71 10.97 -12.20
CA ASN A 611 12.04 12.02 -12.92
C ASN A 611 11.08 12.77 -11.98
N ASP A 612 10.11 13.45 -12.56
CA ASP A 612 9.21 14.33 -11.86
C ASP A 612 8.40 13.66 -10.72
N THR A 613 8.42 14.30 -9.56
CA THR A 613 7.36 14.17 -8.56
C THR A 613 6.16 15.01 -8.99
N ARG A 614 4.97 14.42 -8.96
CA ARG A 614 3.69 15.04 -9.30
C ARG A 614 2.78 15.03 -8.09
N LEU A 615 2.24 16.19 -7.72
CA LEU A 615 1.31 16.37 -6.60
C LEU A 615 0.05 17.11 -7.07
N GLU A 616 -1.13 16.56 -6.79
CA GLU A 616 -2.43 17.06 -7.26
C GLU A 616 -2.48 17.23 -8.80
N ASN A 617 -1.83 16.30 -9.52
CA ASN A 617 -1.84 16.25 -10.98
C ASN A 617 -2.69 15.05 -11.45
N TRP A 618 -3.91 15.31 -11.91
CA TRP A 618 -4.82 14.27 -12.40
C TRP A 618 -4.37 13.60 -13.71
N GLY A 619 -3.45 14.22 -14.46
CA GLY A 619 -2.84 13.61 -15.64
C GLY A 619 -1.89 12.44 -15.34
N VAL A 620 -1.72 12.05 -14.05
CA VAL A 620 -0.92 10.88 -13.66
C VAL A 620 -1.51 9.57 -14.16
N ALA A 621 -2.83 9.50 -14.42
CA ALA A 621 -3.45 8.31 -15.00
C ALA A 621 -3.01 8.08 -16.46
N TYR A 622 -2.47 9.10 -17.13
CA TYR A 622 -2.14 9.11 -18.56
C TYR A 622 -3.33 8.88 -19.50
N ASP A 623 -4.53 9.23 -19.07
CA ASP A 623 -5.72 9.17 -19.92
C ASP A 623 -5.69 10.23 -21.04
N ALA A 624 -6.20 9.89 -22.22
CA ALA A 624 -6.27 10.76 -23.38
C ALA A 624 -7.12 12.02 -23.12
N ASP A 625 -8.16 11.95 -22.28
CA ASP A 625 -8.99 13.08 -21.89
C ASP A 625 -8.21 14.15 -21.09
N THR A 626 -7.18 13.72 -20.36
CA THR A 626 -6.28 14.60 -19.61
C THR A 626 -4.99 14.92 -20.39
N GLY A 627 -4.92 14.53 -21.67
CA GLY A 627 -3.79 14.81 -22.57
C GLY A 627 -2.68 13.74 -22.55
N GLY A 628 -2.94 12.59 -21.94
CA GLY A 628 -2.09 11.40 -21.96
C GLY A 628 -2.24 10.56 -23.24
N SER A 629 -1.85 9.29 -23.16
CA SER A 629 -1.78 8.38 -24.31
C SER A 629 -2.58 7.09 -24.16
N LYS A 630 -3.29 6.91 -23.04
CA LYS A 630 -4.08 5.72 -22.74
C LYS A 630 -5.56 6.05 -22.84
N THR A 631 -6.38 5.04 -23.10
CA THR A 631 -7.83 5.12 -22.87
C THR A 631 -8.09 4.22 -21.67
N ILE A 632 -8.34 4.81 -20.51
CA ILE A 632 -8.42 4.03 -19.27
C ILE A 632 -9.68 3.17 -19.28
N SER A 633 -9.50 1.87 -19.09
CA SER A 633 -10.59 0.89 -19.13
C SER A 633 -11.19 0.65 -17.74
N GLY A 634 -10.39 0.76 -16.70
CA GLY A 634 -10.87 0.58 -15.33
C GLY A 634 -9.89 1.11 -14.31
N MET A 635 -10.43 1.63 -13.22
CA MET A 635 -9.67 2.25 -12.15
C MET A 635 -10.19 1.78 -10.80
N ASP A 636 -9.27 1.52 -9.87
CA ASP A 636 -9.63 1.15 -8.51
C ASP A 636 -8.62 1.63 -7.48
N ALA A 637 -9.09 1.74 -6.24
CA ALA A 637 -8.26 2.02 -5.07
C ALA A 637 -8.34 0.81 -4.12
N PHE A 638 -7.19 0.35 -3.65
CA PHE A 638 -7.08 -0.94 -2.96
C PHE A 638 -7.07 -0.77 -1.44
N ARG A 639 -7.92 -1.54 -0.75
CA ARG A 639 -7.89 -1.69 0.71
C ARG A 639 -7.10 -2.94 1.08
N GLY A 640 -6.34 -2.87 2.17
CA GLY A 640 -5.43 -3.95 2.56
C GLY A 640 -6.08 -5.30 2.92
N ASP A 641 -7.41 -5.36 3.09
CA ASP A 641 -8.14 -6.63 3.27
C ASP A 641 -8.64 -7.24 1.93
N GLY A 642 -8.31 -6.61 0.80
CA GLY A 642 -8.69 -7.04 -0.54
C GLY A 642 -9.97 -6.41 -1.09
N LEU A 643 -10.66 -5.56 -0.32
CA LEU A 643 -11.77 -4.78 -0.88
C LEU A 643 -11.22 -3.75 -1.88
N SER A 644 -11.82 -3.69 -3.06
CA SER A 644 -11.60 -2.56 -3.98
C SER A 644 -12.66 -1.49 -3.70
N LEU A 645 -12.28 -0.23 -3.60
CA LEU A 645 -13.20 0.81 -3.11
C LEU A 645 -14.31 1.14 -4.09
N ALA A 646 -14.04 0.97 -5.38
CA ALA A 646 -15.08 1.07 -6.36
C ALA A 646 -16.12 -0.09 -6.21
N ALA A 647 -15.80 -1.17 -5.47
CA ALA A 647 -16.72 -2.26 -5.09
C ALA A 647 -17.84 -1.90 -4.12
N LEU A 648 -17.84 -0.71 -3.49
CA LEU A 648 -18.88 -0.35 -2.54
C LEU A 648 -20.05 0.42 -3.15
N GLY A 649 -19.85 1.26 -4.19
CA GLY A 649 -20.92 2.09 -4.77
C GLY A 649 -21.79 2.83 -3.74
N ARG A 650 -21.19 3.20 -2.59
CA ARG A 650 -21.91 3.42 -1.32
C ARG A 650 -21.78 4.81 -0.74
N TYR A 651 -20.94 5.68 -1.30
CA TYR A 651 -21.12 7.08 -0.97
C TYR A 651 -22.29 7.55 -1.84
N PRO A 652 -23.33 8.22 -1.28
CA PRO A 652 -24.29 8.89 -2.14
C PRO A 652 -23.52 9.70 -3.20
N PRO A 653 -24.03 9.91 -4.42
CA PRO A 653 -23.43 10.79 -5.41
C PRO A 653 -23.40 12.22 -4.86
N THR A 654 -22.40 12.42 -4.02
CA THR A 654 -21.97 13.62 -3.33
C THR A 654 -20.46 13.43 -3.34
N THR A 655 -19.86 13.75 -4.48
CA THR A 655 -18.44 14.08 -4.65
C THR A 655 -17.39 13.01 -4.26
N ARG A 656 -17.76 11.79 -3.84
CA ARG A 656 -16.80 10.82 -3.27
C ARG A 656 -16.73 9.45 -3.95
N ASP A 657 -17.73 8.99 -4.69
CA ASP A 657 -17.60 7.79 -5.53
C ASP A 657 -17.16 8.14 -6.95
N ASP A 658 -17.55 9.32 -7.46
CA ASP A 658 -17.11 9.79 -8.77
C ASP A 658 -15.67 10.37 -8.76
N HIS A 659 -15.02 10.53 -7.59
CA HIS A 659 -13.73 11.23 -7.54
C HIS A 659 -12.61 10.49 -8.29
N LEU A 660 -12.68 9.14 -8.37
CA LEU A 660 -11.74 8.35 -9.17
C LEU A 660 -11.93 8.56 -10.67
N TRP A 661 -13.07 9.08 -11.13
CA TRP A 661 -13.34 9.27 -12.55
C TRP A 661 -13.40 10.76 -12.93
N ASN A 662 -14.21 11.57 -12.25
CA ASN A 662 -14.52 12.96 -12.61
C ASN A 662 -13.33 13.84 -12.94
N ASP A 663 -12.18 13.60 -12.30
CA ASP A 663 -10.98 14.40 -12.51
C ASP A 663 -9.92 13.68 -13.39
N TYR A 664 -10.01 12.35 -13.56
CA TYR A 664 -9.02 11.56 -14.32
C TYR A 664 -9.44 11.21 -15.75
N SER A 665 -10.72 10.91 -15.99
CA SER A 665 -11.22 10.36 -17.27
C SER A 665 -12.73 10.50 -17.36
N HIS A 666 -13.31 10.51 -18.58
CA HIS A 666 -14.74 10.22 -18.69
C HIS A 666 -15.01 8.75 -18.32
N HIS A 667 -16.29 8.39 -18.22
CA HIS A 667 -16.70 7.06 -17.78
C HIS A 667 -18.09 6.67 -18.27
N VAL A 668 -18.41 5.39 -18.13
CA VAL A 668 -19.73 4.79 -18.27
C VAL A 668 -20.07 3.95 -17.04
N THR A 669 -21.35 3.64 -16.85
CA THR A 669 -21.82 2.79 -15.75
C THR A 669 -22.45 1.50 -16.29
N LEU A 670 -21.90 0.35 -15.91
CA LEU A 670 -22.49 -0.97 -16.13
C LEU A 670 -23.30 -1.37 -14.89
N GLU A 671 -24.61 -1.58 -15.03
CA GLU A 671 -25.49 -1.95 -13.91
C GLU A 671 -25.94 -3.41 -14.07
N ALA A 672 -25.31 -4.32 -13.32
CA ALA A 672 -25.66 -5.75 -13.33
C ALA A 672 -26.76 -6.02 -12.31
N HIS A 673 -27.89 -6.56 -12.77
CA HIS A 673 -28.94 -7.13 -11.91
C HIS A 673 -28.80 -8.65 -11.94
N VAL A 674 -28.33 -9.25 -10.85
CA VAL A 674 -28.11 -10.70 -10.77
C VAL A 674 -29.27 -11.34 -10.02
N GLU A 675 -29.90 -12.30 -10.67
CA GLU A 675 -31.07 -13.01 -10.15
C GLU A 675 -30.83 -14.53 -10.20
N ASP A 676 -31.51 -15.26 -9.32
CA ASP A 676 -31.55 -16.72 -9.32
C ASP A 676 -32.54 -17.24 -10.37
N ALA A 677 -32.66 -18.56 -10.53
CA ALA A 677 -33.54 -19.16 -11.53
C ALA A 677 -35.05 -18.92 -11.31
N ASP A 678 -35.44 -18.29 -10.20
CA ASP A 678 -36.81 -17.88 -9.87
C ASP A 678 -37.03 -16.35 -9.94
N GLY A 679 -35.99 -15.59 -10.32
CA GLY A 679 -36.05 -14.13 -10.42
C GLY A 679 -35.83 -13.41 -9.08
N ASN A 680 -35.29 -14.10 -8.08
CA ASN A 680 -34.94 -13.48 -6.79
C ASN A 680 -33.55 -12.85 -6.86
N PRO A 681 -33.32 -11.67 -6.27
CA PRO A 681 -32.03 -11.01 -6.28
C PRO A 681 -30.96 -11.83 -5.57
N VAL A 682 -29.78 -11.96 -6.18
CA VAL A 682 -28.63 -12.70 -5.63
C VAL A 682 -27.57 -11.73 -5.15
N ASP A 683 -27.39 -11.65 -3.84
CA ASP A 683 -26.34 -10.90 -3.18
C ASP A 683 -25.00 -11.64 -3.18
N GLY A 684 -23.89 -10.90 -3.16
CA GLY A 684 -22.56 -11.50 -3.10
C GLY A 684 -22.04 -12.13 -4.39
N ALA A 685 -22.74 -11.98 -5.51
CA ALA A 685 -22.23 -12.43 -6.80
C ALA A 685 -21.08 -11.53 -7.24
N LEU A 686 -19.93 -12.11 -7.58
CA LEU A 686 -18.79 -11.39 -8.15
C LEU A 686 -19.08 -11.11 -9.62
N VAL A 687 -19.23 -9.83 -9.95
CA VAL A 687 -19.35 -9.30 -11.32
C VAL A 687 -17.97 -8.82 -11.75
N LEU A 688 -17.28 -9.61 -12.58
CA LEU A 688 -15.99 -9.29 -13.15
C LEU A 688 -16.18 -8.68 -14.54
N ILE A 689 -15.56 -7.52 -14.76
CA ILE A 689 -15.53 -6.81 -16.04
C ILE A 689 -14.15 -6.99 -16.66
N ALA A 690 -14.12 -7.50 -17.88
CA ALA A 690 -12.92 -7.66 -18.68
C ALA A 690 -12.93 -6.72 -19.89
N THR A 691 -11.74 -6.40 -20.38
CA THR A 691 -11.46 -5.48 -21.51
C THR A 691 -10.25 -6.00 -22.30
N PRO A 692 -10.07 -5.65 -23.58
CA PRO A 692 -8.82 -5.91 -24.30
C PRO A 692 -7.58 -5.34 -23.58
N SER A 693 -6.49 -6.10 -23.53
CA SER A 693 -5.24 -5.66 -22.91
C SER A 693 -4.53 -4.59 -23.73
N LEU A 694 -3.99 -3.56 -23.05
CA LEU A 694 -3.25 -2.46 -23.67
C LEU A 694 -2.08 -2.94 -24.56
N TYR A 695 -1.33 -3.96 -24.12
CA TYR A 695 -0.15 -4.46 -24.84
C TYR A 695 -0.45 -5.60 -25.83
N ASP A 696 -1.55 -6.31 -25.64
CA ASP A 696 -2.02 -7.36 -26.54
C ASP A 696 -3.55 -7.30 -26.66
N PRO A 697 -4.09 -6.47 -27.58
CA PRO A 697 -5.53 -6.32 -27.77
C PRO A 697 -6.25 -7.60 -28.22
N SER A 698 -5.52 -8.68 -28.55
CA SER A 698 -6.11 -9.99 -28.82
C SER A 698 -6.39 -10.82 -27.57
N SER A 699 -5.93 -10.34 -26.41
CA SER A 699 -6.13 -10.95 -25.09
C SER A 699 -7.00 -10.05 -24.21
N LEU A 700 -7.75 -10.65 -23.29
CA LEU A 700 -8.54 -9.92 -22.30
C LEU A 700 -7.80 -9.82 -20.96
N THR A 701 -7.98 -8.69 -20.29
CA THR A 701 -7.51 -8.41 -18.93
C THR A 701 -8.67 -7.91 -18.07
N ILE A 702 -8.46 -7.79 -16.76
CA ILE A 702 -9.47 -7.30 -15.81
C ILE A 702 -9.48 -5.77 -15.87
N ALA A 703 -10.65 -5.20 -16.16
CA ALA A 703 -10.88 -3.76 -16.03
C ALA A 703 -11.34 -3.41 -14.60
N ALA A 704 -12.33 -4.15 -14.09
CA ALA A 704 -12.92 -3.91 -12.79
C ALA A 704 -13.63 -5.16 -12.25
N TRP A 705 -13.97 -5.18 -10.97
CA TRP A 705 -14.89 -6.16 -10.42
C TRP A 705 -15.71 -5.58 -9.27
N ARG A 706 -16.95 -6.04 -9.12
CA ARG A 706 -17.87 -5.64 -8.05
C ARG A 706 -18.56 -6.85 -7.46
N THR A 707 -19.12 -6.68 -6.28
CA THR A 707 -19.97 -7.71 -5.67
C THR A 707 -21.38 -7.17 -5.55
N THR A 708 -22.38 -7.96 -5.93
CA THR A 708 -23.78 -7.53 -5.84
C THR A 708 -24.21 -7.28 -4.39
N GLY A 709 -24.97 -6.21 -4.21
CA GLY A 709 -25.62 -5.89 -2.95
C GLY A 709 -26.81 -6.81 -2.64
N PRO A 710 -27.50 -6.56 -1.52
CA PRO A 710 -28.68 -7.32 -1.08
C PRO A 710 -29.88 -7.25 -2.04
N ASP A 711 -29.89 -6.27 -2.95
CA ASP A 711 -30.86 -6.09 -4.01
C ASP A 711 -30.47 -6.81 -5.31
N GLY A 712 -29.36 -7.57 -5.29
CA GLY A 712 -28.83 -8.26 -6.45
C GLY A 712 -28.14 -7.33 -7.45
N VAL A 713 -27.92 -6.06 -7.10
CA VAL A 713 -27.37 -5.07 -8.03
C VAL A 713 -25.89 -4.83 -7.76
N ALA A 714 -25.08 -4.80 -8.83
CA ALA A 714 -23.73 -4.28 -8.81
C ALA A 714 -23.59 -3.17 -9.84
N ARG A 715 -23.16 -1.99 -9.41
CA ARG A 715 -22.82 -0.87 -10.29
C ARG A 715 -21.31 -0.82 -10.50
N VAL A 716 -20.87 -0.96 -11.74
CA VAL A 716 -19.47 -0.90 -12.13
C VAL A 716 -19.25 0.36 -12.97
N VAL A 717 -18.50 1.32 -12.42
CA VAL A 717 -18.01 2.46 -13.20
C VAL A 717 -16.69 2.07 -13.86
N VAL A 718 -16.61 2.25 -15.17
CA VAL A 718 -15.49 1.92 -16.06
C VAL A 718 -15.33 3.03 -17.10
N GLY A 719 -14.21 3.09 -17.82
CA GLY A 719 -13.97 4.18 -18.77
C GLY A 719 -14.83 4.10 -20.02
N GLU A 720 -14.95 5.19 -20.75
CA GLU A 720 -15.57 5.23 -22.07
C GLU A 720 -14.61 4.68 -23.15
N ALA A 721 -15.10 4.55 -24.40
CA ALA A 721 -14.30 4.15 -25.56
C ALA A 721 -13.50 2.84 -25.37
N ASN A 722 -14.13 1.86 -24.72
CA ASN A 722 -13.58 0.53 -24.48
C ASN A 722 -14.63 -0.56 -24.73
N ASP A 723 -14.19 -1.74 -25.17
CA ASP A 723 -15.01 -2.95 -25.22
C ASP A 723 -15.06 -3.62 -23.84
N TYR A 724 -16.25 -3.92 -23.34
CA TYR A 724 -16.46 -4.57 -22.04
C TYR A 724 -17.16 -5.91 -22.16
N TYR A 725 -16.58 -6.87 -21.43
CA TYR A 725 -17.08 -8.22 -21.28
C TYR A 725 -17.35 -8.53 -19.80
N VAL A 726 -18.26 -9.47 -19.53
CA VAL A 726 -18.69 -9.80 -18.18
C VAL A 726 -18.61 -11.28 -17.88
N GLN A 727 -18.15 -11.58 -16.68
CA GLN A 727 -18.34 -12.87 -16.04
C GLN A 727 -18.94 -12.65 -14.66
N ILE A 728 -19.93 -13.47 -14.30
CA ILE A 728 -20.55 -13.47 -12.98
C ILE A 728 -20.30 -14.82 -12.32
N THR A 729 -19.85 -14.82 -11.07
CA THR A 729 -19.69 -16.05 -10.27
C THR A 729 -20.32 -15.90 -8.89
N SER A 730 -20.99 -16.95 -8.42
CA SER A 730 -21.59 -17.01 -7.08
C SER A 730 -21.73 -18.46 -6.60
N SER A 731 -22.20 -18.65 -5.36
CA SER A 731 -22.57 -19.96 -4.82
C SER A 731 -23.75 -20.61 -5.55
N LEU A 732 -24.53 -19.83 -6.31
CA LEU A 732 -25.69 -20.29 -7.09
C LEU A 732 -25.35 -20.56 -8.56
N GLY A 733 -24.09 -20.44 -8.97
CA GLY A 733 -23.65 -20.68 -10.34
C GLY A 733 -22.91 -19.51 -10.95
N ALA A 734 -22.69 -19.57 -12.25
CA ALA A 734 -21.92 -18.59 -13.01
C ALA A 734 -22.62 -18.21 -14.32
N TYR A 735 -22.24 -17.07 -14.88
CA TYR A 735 -22.66 -16.60 -16.20
C TYR A 735 -21.47 -15.99 -16.96
N PRO A 736 -21.31 -16.27 -18.28
CA PRO A 736 -21.98 -17.35 -19.01
C PRO A 736 -21.59 -18.74 -18.48
N ASP A 737 -20.36 -18.87 -17.98
CA ASP A 737 -19.85 -19.96 -17.15
C ASP A 737 -18.60 -19.47 -16.37
N ALA A 738 -17.93 -20.35 -15.63
CA ALA A 738 -16.80 -20.00 -14.77
C ALA A 738 -15.47 -19.76 -15.52
N GLU A 739 -15.39 -20.05 -16.81
CA GLU A 739 -14.15 -19.96 -17.62
C GLU A 739 -14.25 -18.94 -18.77
N HIS A 740 -15.46 -18.48 -19.11
CA HIS A 740 -15.70 -17.55 -20.21
C HIS A 740 -16.36 -16.25 -19.76
N VAL A 741 -16.26 -15.24 -20.62
CA VAL A 741 -16.95 -13.94 -20.51
C VAL A 741 -17.94 -13.77 -21.66
N ASP A 742 -18.98 -12.97 -21.47
CA ASP A 742 -19.92 -12.54 -22.51
C ASP A 742 -19.75 -11.06 -22.83
N GLU A 743 -19.97 -10.65 -24.08
CA GLU A 743 -19.91 -9.23 -24.48
C GLU A 743 -21.05 -8.44 -23.82
N TRP A 744 -20.74 -7.25 -23.29
CA TRP A 744 -21.74 -6.36 -22.69
C TRP A 744 -21.87 -5.06 -23.47
N VAL A 745 -20.77 -4.33 -23.65
CA VAL A 745 -20.76 -3.00 -24.28
C VAL A 745 -19.58 -2.92 -25.23
N THR A 746 -19.78 -2.32 -26.40
CA THR A 746 -18.71 -2.09 -27.38
C THR A 746 -18.07 -0.70 -27.20
N GLU A 747 -16.85 -0.52 -27.70
CA GLU A 747 -16.14 0.77 -27.73
C GLU A 747 -17.01 1.91 -28.30
N GLU A 748 -17.76 1.65 -29.38
CA GLU A 748 -18.62 2.65 -30.03
C GLU A 748 -19.84 3.04 -29.17
N GLU A 749 -20.32 2.12 -28.33
CA GLU A 749 -21.47 2.34 -27.45
C GLU A 749 -21.06 3.02 -26.14
N ALA A 750 -19.87 2.72 -25.63
CA ALA A 750 -19.31 3.27 -24.39
C ALA A 750 -18.97 4.76 -24.56
N VAL A 751 -20.00 5.62 -24.60
CA VAL A 751 -19.87 7.08 -24.68
C VAL A 751 -20.02 7.71 -23.28
N PRO A 752 -19.40 8.87 -23.00
CA PRO A 752 -19.43 9.49 -21.67
C PRO A 752 -20.81 9.57 -21.02
N ASP A 753 -20.86 9.26 -19.73
CA ASP A 753 -22.04 9.26 -18.85
C ASP A 753 -23.15 8.26 -19.22
N ALA A 754 -22.90 7.34 -20.16
CA ALA A 754 -23.86 6.30 -20.52
C ALA A 754 -24.05 5.26 -19.40
N VAL A 755 -25.27 4.73 -19.28
CA VAL A 755 -25.63 3.71 -18.29
C VAL A 755 -26.23 2.50 -18.98
N PHE A 756 -25.71 1.31 -18.69
CA PHE A 756 -26.07 0.04 -19.32
C PHE A 756 -26.60 -0.98 -18.29
N PRO A 757 -27.90 -0.95 -17.95
CA PRO A 757 -28.51 -1.95 -17.08
C PRO A 757 -28.74 -3.27 -17.82
N ARG A 758 -28.34 -4.40 -17.21
CA ARG A 758 -28.57 -5.75 -17.74
C ARG A 758 -28.89 -6.75 -16.62
N THR A 759 -29.91 -7.57 -16.84
CA THR A 759 -30.25 -8.68 -15.93
C THR A 759 -29.54 -9.96 -16.36
N PHE A 760 -28.96 -10.65 -15.37
CA PHE A 760 -28.25 -11.91 -15.52
C PHE A 760 -28.89 -12.95 -14.59
N THR A 761 -29.32 -14.09 -15.16
CA THR A 761 -29.97 -15.16 -14.42
C THR A 761 -29.01 -16.32 -14.21
N LEU A 762 -28.82 -16.72 -12.95
CA LEU A 762 -28.02 -17.88 -12.56
C LEU A 762 -28.88 -19.15 -12.51
N GLU A 763 -28.26 -20.32 -12.66
CA GLU A 763 -28.98 -21.60 -12.69
C GLU A 763 -29.49 -22.05 -11.31
N GLY A 764 -28.78 -21.68 -10.25
CA GLY A 764 -29.13 -22.01 -8.87
C GLY A 764 -30.32 -21.23 -8.35
N ARG A 765 -30.77 -21.61 -7.16
CA ARG A 765 -31.95 -21.03 -6.49
C ARG A 765 -31.61 -20.72 -5.05
N LEU A 766 -32.03 -19.56 -4.58
CA LEU A 766 -32.03 -19.28 -3.17
C LEU A 766 -33.00 -20.24 -2.45
N PRO A 767 -32.71 -20.64 -1.20
CA PRO A 767 -33.63 -21.43 -0.39
C PRO A 767 -34.79 -20.57 0.15
N LEU A 768 -35.42 -19.77 -0.71
CA LEU A 768 -36.57 -18.91 -0.40
C LEU A 768 -37.86 -19.75 -0.36
N GLY A 769 -38.03 -20.55 0.68
CA GLY A 769 -39.28 -21.29 0.92
C GLY A 769 -40.04 -20.72 2.11
N GLY A 770 -41.12 -19.99 1.89
CA GLY A 770 -42.09 -19.70 2.96
C GLY A 770 -42.94 -20.93 3.32
N PRO A 771 -43.76 -20.89 4.37
CA PRO A 771 -44.64 -21.99 4.73
C PRO A 771 -45.67 -22.28 3.62
N ASP A 772 -45.95 -23.57 3.36
CA ASP A 772 -46.95 -23.99 2.37
C ASP A 772 -48.38 -23.59 2.76
N ALA A 773 -48.62 -23.45 4.07
CA ALA A 773 -49.85 -22.97 4.64
C ALA A 773 -49.61 -22.35 6.01
N VAL A 774 -50.54 -21.49 6.44
CA VAL A 774 -50.62 -20.98 7.80
C VAL A 774 -51.82 -21.61 8.49
N VAL A 775 -51.59 -22.34 9.59
CA VAL A 775 -52.63 -22.97 10.40
C VAL A 775 -52.45 -22.51 11.85
N PRO A 776 -53.23 -21.49 12.29
CA PRO A 776 -53.18 -21.02 13.66
C PRO A 776 -53.44 -22.15 14.67
N PRO A 777 -52.68 -22.20 15.78
CA PRO A 777 -52.78 -23.28 16.72
C PRO A 777 -54.12 -23.24 17.48
N ALA A 778 -54.82 -24.38 17.53
CA ALA A 778 -56.12 -24.49 18.17
C ALA A 778 -55.99 -24.72 19.69
N GLY A 779 -56.76 -23.98 20.49
CA GLY A 779 -56.82 -24.16 21.95
C GLY A 779 -57.10 -22.85 22.69
N ALA A 780 -57.29 -22.95 24.01
CA ALA A 780 -57.37 -21.76 24.86
C ALA A 780 -55.96 -21.15 25.05
N PRO A 781 -55.82 -19.82 25.08
CA PRO A 781 -54.58 -19.12 25.40
C PRO A 781 -53.92 -19.65 26.67
N ALA A 782 -52.66 -20.07 26.59
CA ALA A 782 -51.85 -20.50 27.72
C ALA A 782 -50.77 -19.48 28.08
N VAL A 783 -50.21 -18.78 27.09
CA VAL A 783 -49.23 -17.69 27.26
C VAL A 783 -49.37 -16.66 26.13
N ARG A 784 -48.83 -15.46 26.34
CA ARG A 784 -48.59 -14.45 25.29
C ARG A 784 -47.10 -14.31 25.05
N LEU A 785 -46.64 -14.54 23.83
CA LEU A 785 -45.29 -14.26 23.36
C LEU A 785 -45.24 -12.84 22.79
N ALA A 786 -44.40 -11.98 23.35
CA ALA A 786 -44.17 -10.63 22.84
C ALA A 786 -42.68 -10.34 22.73
N GLY A 787 -42.27 -9.52 21.78
CA GLY A 787 -40.86 -9.20 21.60
C GLY A 787 -40.52 -8.44 20.32
N GLU A 788 -39.23 -8.28 20.07
CA GLU A 788 -38.67 -7.65 18.88
C GLU A 788 -37.52 -8.48 18.31
N VAL A 789 -37.48 -8.59 16.98
CA VAL A 789 -36.35 -9.11 16.22
C VAL A 789 -35.86 -7.97 15.31
N ALA A 790 -34.62 -7.55 15.47
CA ALA A 790 -34.05 -6.42 14.74
C ALA A 790 -32.69 -6.76 14.14
N VAL A 791 -32.53 -6.58 12.84
CA VAL A 791 -31.23 -6.61 12.16
C VAL A 791 -30.49 -5.31 12.47
N SER A 792 -29.37 -5.40 13.17
CA SER A 792 -28.49 -4.26 13.41
C SER A 792 -27.71 -3.90 12.15
N ARG A 793 -27.18 -4.90 11.46
CA ARG A 793 -26.40 -4.74 10.23
C ARG A 793 -26.34 -6.03 9.43
N GLU A 794 -26.15 -5.91 8.14
CA GLU A 794 -25.75 -7.02 7.29
C GLU A 794 -24.25 -6.93 6.98
N ILE A 795 -23.64 -8.05 6.62
CA ILE A 795 -22.19 -8.11 6.41
C ILE A 795 -21.94 -8.81 5.07
N LEU A 796 -21.48 -8.05 4.08
CA LEU A 796 -21.03 -8.58 2.81
C LEU A 796 -19.65 -9.20 2.97
N ARG A 797 -19.46 -10.35 2.31
CA ARG A 797 -18.15 -11.00 2.19
C ARG A 797 -17.89 -11.25 0.74
N GLY A 798 -16.67 -10.93 0.32
CA GLY A 798 -16.21 -11.19 -1.02
C GLY A 798 -14.73 -11.52 -1.02
N THR A 799 -14.25 -11.92 -2.19
CA THR A 799 -12.85 -12.21 -2.43
C THR A 799 -12.36 -11.25 -3.50
N SER A 800 -11.20 -10.65 -3.26
CA SER A 800 -10.51 -9.82 -4.25
C SER A 800 -10.18 -10.62 -5.49
N ALA A 801 -10.55 -10.13 -6.68
CA ALA A 801 -10.15 -10.73 -7.95
C ALA A 801 -8.65 -10.53 -8.23
N ALA A 802 -8.04 -9.46 -7.69
CA ALA A 802 -6.63 -9.14 -7.90
C ALA A 802 -5.69 -9.80 -6.89
N PHE A 803 -6.04 -9.79 -5.59
CA PHE A 803 -5.09 -10.13 -4.51
C PHE A 803 -5.40 -11.44 -3.77
N SER A 804 -6.45 -12.17 -4.14
CA SER A 804 -6.85 -13.42 -3.49
C SER A 804 -7.08 -13.30 -1.96
N ARG A 805 -7.43 -12.12 -1.47
CA ARG A 805 -7.79 -11.85 -0.06
C ARG A 805 -9.30 -11.84 0.12
N THR A 806 -9.78 -12.33 1.26
CA THR A 806 -11.20 -12.22 1.63
C THR A 806 -11.43 -10.97 2.48
N PHE A 807 -12.32 -10.10 2.00
CA PHE A 807 -12.74 -8.90 2.71
C PHE A 807 -14.09 -9.09 3.40
N SER A 808 -14.41 -8.19 4.33
CA SER A 808 -15.77 -8.06 4.85
C SER A 808 -16.16 -6.63 5.10
N GLU A 809 -17.39 -6.29 4.73
CA GLU A 809 -17.93 -4.95 4.86
C GLU A 809 -19.32 -4.97 5.52
N PRO A 810 -19.52 -4.26 6.64
CA PRO A 810 -20.84 -4.15 7.26
C PRO A 810 -21.70 -3.04 6.63
N PHE A 811 -23.00 -3.27 6.56
CA PHE A 811 -23.99 -2.34 6.05
C PHE A 811 -25.15 -2.12 7.03
N ASP A 812 -25.63 -0.88 7.13
CA ASP A 812 -26.78 -0.49 7.97
C ASP A 812 -28.10 -0.79 7.23
N SER A 813 -28.22 -2.05 6.83
CA SER A 813 -29.31 -2.61 6.04
C SER A 813 -29.43 -4.11 6.36
N GLY A 814 -30.34 -4.80 5.68
CA GLY A 814 -30.61 -6.21 5.90
C GLY A 814 -32.00 -6.49 6.50
N ASP A 815 -32.38 -7.74 6.41
CA ASP A 815 -33.68 -8.27 6.81
C ASP A 815 -33.57 -9.75 7.17
N VAL A 816 -34.53 -10.24 7.94
CA VAL A 816 -34.66 -11.66 8.28
C VAL A 816 -36.09 -12.13 8.11
N GLN A 817 -36.26 -13.44 7.94
CA GLN A 817 -37.56 -14.10 8.04
C GLN A 817 -37.79 -14.60 9.46
N VAL A 818 -39.00 -14.42 9.98
CA VAL A 818 -39.43 -14.97 11.25
C VAL A 818 -40.65 -15.86 11.05
N GLU A 819 -40.52 -17.12 11.47
CA GLU A 819 -41.55 -18.13 11.38
C GLU A 819 -41.86 -18.71 12.76
N LEU A 820 -43.13 -18.90 13.06
CA LEU A 820 -43.57 -19.61 14.26
C LEU A 820 -44.08 -20.99 13.85
N LEU A 821 -43.43 -22.04 14.34
CA LEU A 821 -43.71 -23.43 13.99
C LEU A 821 -44.11 -24.24 15.23
N THR A 822 -44.73 -25.40 15.02
CA THR A 822 -44.78 -26.45 16.06
C THR A 822 -43.52 -27.30 15.99
N GLU A 823 -43.19 -28.03 17.06
CA GLU A 823 -42.01 -28.89 17.12
C GLU A 823 -41.90 -29.87 15.92
N ASP A 824 -43.00 -30.52 15.53
CA ASP A 824 -43.02 -31.45 14.40
C ASP A 824 -42.82 -30.74 13.05
N GLN A 825 -43.32 -29.50 12.92
CA GLN A 825 -43.17 -28.69 11.71
C GLN A 825 -41.77 -28.10 11.58
N TYR A 826 -41.11 -27.78 12.70
CA TYR A 826 -39.70 -27.40 12.70
C TYR A 826 -38.81 -28.53 12.16
N LEU A 827 -39.11 -29.80 12.46
CA LEU A 827 -38.36 -30.93 11.88
C LEU A 827 -38.55 -31.05 10.36
N GLN A 828 -39.72 -30.66 9.83
CA GLN A 828 -39.97 -30.61 8.39
C GLN A 828 -39.20 -29.45 7.75
N TYR A 829 -39.27 -28.25 8.34
CA TYR A 829 -38.48 -27.08 7.97
C TYR A 829 -36.99 -27.40 7.92
N PHE A 830 -36.44 -27.96 9.00
CA PHE A 830 -35.02 -28.28 9.13
C PHE A 830 -34.58 -29.35 8.12
N GLY A 831 -35.48 -30.27 7.77
CA GLY A 831 -35.24 -31.31 6.76
C GLY A 831 -35.42 -30.84 5.31
N GLY A 832 -35.78 -29.56 5.07
CA GLY A 832 -36.09 -29.04 3.74
C GLY A 832 -37.37 -29.62 3.12
N ALA A 833 -38.28 -30.16 3.94
CA ALA A 833 -39.57 -30.67 3.51
C ALA A 833 -40.65 -29.57 3.59
N PRO A 834 -41.74 -29.69 2.80
CA PRO A 834 -42.93 -28.84 2.95
C PRO A 834 -43.39 -28.75 4.41
N PHE A 835 -43.74 -27.55 4.88
CA PHE A 835 -44.08 -27.29 6.27
C PHE A 835 -45.18 -26.23 6.40
N VAL A 836 -45.83 -26.20 7.57
CA VAL A 836 -46.97 -25.35 7.91
C VAL A 836 -46.60 -24.49 9.11
N ALA A 837 -46.78 -23.18 8.98
CA ALA A 837 -46.56 -22.23 10.06
C ALA A 837 -47.79 -22.05 10.95
N ALA A 838 -47.55 -21.77 12.23
CA ALA A 838 -48.56 -21.44 13.22
C ALA A 838 -49.02 -19.97 13.14
N ALA A 839 -48.25 -19.10 12.47
CA ALA A 839 -48.58 -17.71 12.20
C ALA A 839 -48.08 -17.32 10.79
N GLU A 840 -48.54 -16.19 10.26
CA GLU A 840 -48.00 -15.65 9.00
C GLU A 840 -46.51 -15.35 9.17
N GLU A 841 -45.72 -15.69 8.14
CA GLU A 841 -44.31 -15.32 8.08
C GLU A 841 -44.19 -13.79 8.13
N ALA A 842 -43.29 -13.30 8.98
CA ALA A 842 -42.90 -11.89 8.99
C ALA A 842 -41.49 -11.75 8.40
N ARG A 843 -41.31 -10.79 7.50
CA ARG A 843 -40.00 -10.47 6.93
C ARG A 843 -39.72 -8.98 7.03
N GLY A 844 -38.53 -8.62 7.49
CA GLY A 844 -38.14 -7.22 7.61
C GLY A 844 -36.89 -7.01 8.44
N ARG A 845 -36.47 -5.74 8.49
CA ARG A 845 -35.33 -5.28 9.29
C ARG A 845 -35.65 -5.28 10.79
N THR A 846 -36.83 -4.79 11.16
CA THR A 846 -37.31 -4.76 12.55
C THR A 846 -38.71 -5.33 12.57
N LEU A 847 -38.92 -6.35 13.39
CA LEU A 847 -40.15 -7.14 13.46
C LEU A 847 -40.61 -7.20 14.90
N THR A 848 -41.80 -6.64 15.16
CA THR A 848 -42.48 -6.77 16.46
C THR A 848 -43.32 -8.04 16.47
N LEU A 849 -43.21 -8.83 17.53
CA LEU A 849 -43.96 -10.05 17.74
C LEU A 849 -44.97 -9.83 18.87
N ASP A 850 -46.21 -10.25 18.63
CA ASP A 850 -47.26 -10.33 19.65
C ASP A 850 -48.22 -11.46 19.29
N GLN A 851 -48.01 -12.63 19.90
CA GLN A 851 -48.72 -13.87 19.57
C GLN A 851 -49.28 -14.50 20.84
N THR A 852 -50.54 -14.94 20.77
CA THR A 852 -51.17 -15.70 21.85
C THR A 852 -51.10 -17.19 21.52
N LEU A 853 -50.47 -17.98 22.38
CA LEU A 853 -50.18 -19.40 22.13
C LEU A 853 -51.00 -20.29 23.07
N PRO A 854 -51.64 -21.36 22.56
CA PRO A 854 -52.27 -22.36 23.42
C PRO A 854 -51.21 -23.25 24.09
N ALA A 855 -51.64 -24.12 25.01
CA ALA A 855 -50.72 -25.06 25.66
C ALA A 855 -50.11 -26.02 24.62
N GLY A 856 -48.79 -26.05 24.53
CA GLY A 856 -48.07 -26.82 23.52
C GLY A 856 -46.58 -26.45 23.45
N ARG A 857 -45.88 -27.04 22.47
CA ARG A 857 -44.48 -26.72 22.17
C ARG A 857 -44.38 -26.08 20.80
N PHE A 858 -43.75 -24.91 20.78
CA PHE A 858 -43.57 -24.09 19.59
C PHE A 858 -42.09 -23.78 19.40
N VAL A 859 -41.73 -23.46 18.17
CA VAL A 859 -40.39 -23.08 17.77
C VAL A 859 -40.50 -21.80 16.95
N LEU A 860 -39.91 -20.72 17.43
CA LEU A 860 -39.72 -19.51 16.66
C LEU A 860 -38.38 -19.62 15.92
N VAL A 861 -38.42 -19.52 14.61
CA VAL A 861 -37.24 -19.57 13.73
C VAL A 861 -36.97 -18.16 13.22
N VAL A 862 -35.74 -17.67 13.38
CA VAL A 862 -35.26 -16.43 12.78
C VAL A 862 -34.22 -16.79 11.72
N ALA A 863 -34.51 -16.58 10.44
CA ALA A 863 -33.75 -17.14 9.34
C ALA A 863 -33.19 -16.07 8.39
N ASN A 864 -32.07 -16.41 7.75
CA ASN A 864 -31.39 -15.62 6.71
C ASN A 864 -31.41 -16.35 5.35
N ARG A 865 -32.59 -16.82 4.93
CA ARG A 865 -32.73 -17.68 3.73
C ARG A 865 -32.80 -16.91 2.41
N ALA A 866 -32.98 -15.60 2.47
CA ALA A 866 -33.00 -14.73 1.30
C ALA A 866 -31.62 -14.30 0.81
N ARG A 867 -30.54 -14.82 1.42
CA ARG A 867 -29.17 -14.41 1.12
C ARG A 867 -28.35 -15.58 0.62
N ALA A 868 -27.57 -15.34 -0.42
CA ALA A 868 -26.57 -16.26 -0.96
C ALA A 868 -25.20 -16.08 -0.30
N ALA A 869 -24.88 -14.86 0.17
CA ALA A 869 -23.54 -14.54 0.69
C ALA A 869 -23.51 -13.60 1.90
N THR A 870 -24.46 -12.68 2.04
CA THR A 870 -24.48 -11.71 3.15
C THR A 870 -24.99 -12.34 4.43
N GLU A 871 -24.32 -11.98 5.53
CA GLU A 871 -24.74 -12.39 6.87
C GLU A 871 -25.58 -11.30 7.52
N GLN A 872 -26.45 -11.69 8.46
CA GLN A 872 -27.32 -10.76 9.18
C GLN A 872 -26.94 -10.77 10.66
N GLU A 873 -26.53 -9.64 11.22
CA GLU A 873 -26.42 -9.48 12.67
C GLU A 873 -27.78 -9.06 13.23
N VAL A 874 -28.31 -9.88 14.13
CA VAL A 874 -29.69 -9.79 14.60
C VAL A 874 -29.70 -9.74 16.12
N SER A 875 -30.38 -8.73 16.66
CA SER A 875 -30.75 -8.64 18.06
C SER A 875 -32.17 -9.18 18.23
N VAL A 876 -32.36 -10.07 19.19
CA VAL A 876 -33.63 -10.73 19.49
C VAL A 876 -33.95 -10.52 20.96
N HIS A 877 -35.10 -9.93 21.23
CA HIS A 877 -35.69 -9.79 22.56
C HIS A 877 -37.05 -10.47 22.56
N LEU A 878 -37.25 -11.48 23.41
CA LEU A 878 -38.48 -12.26 23.50
C LEU A 878 -38.88 -12.44 24.95
N ALA A 879 -40.17 -12.22 25.23
CA ALA A 879 -40.77 -12.35 26.55
C ALA A 879 -42.06 -13.18 26.49
N LEU A 880 -42.22 -14.09 27.45
CA LEU A 880 -43.43 -14.87 27.67
C LEU A 880 -44.19 -14.32 28.87
N TRP A 881 -45.46 -14.00 28.66
CA TRP A 881 -46.37 -13.46 29.67
C TRP A 881 -47.53 -14.43 29.91
N ASP A 882 -48.17 -14.29 31.06
CA ASP A 882 -49.48 -14.89 31.29
C ASP A 882 -50.50 -14.48 30.19
N PRO A 883 -51.44 -15.38 29.84
CA PRO A 883 -52.44 -15.10 28.81
C PRO A 883 -53.31 -13.93 29.29
N ALA A 884 -53.56 -12.96 28.40
CA ALA A 884 -54.37 -11.80 28.72
C ALA A 884 -55.74 -12.25 29.27
N GLY A 885 -56.12 -11.75 30.45
CA GLY A 885 -57.44 -11.99 31.02
C GLY A 885 -58.51 -11.43 30.08
N ASP A 886 -59.52 -12.24 29.80
CA ASP A 886 -60.75 -11.79 29.14
C ASP A 886 -61.45 -10.83 30.09
N ASP A 887 -61.23 -9.52 29.91
CA ASP A 887 -61.95 -8.48 30.63
C ASP A 887 -63.42 -8.55 30.19
N GLY A 888 -64.20 -9.32 30.95
CA GLY A 888 -65.63 -9.45 30.78
C GLY A 888 -66.27 -8.07 30.61
N GLY A 889 -67.00 -7.93 29.50
CA GLY A 889 -67.59 -6.67 29.06
C GLY A 889 -68.16 -5.83 30.19
N GLU A 890 -67.53 -4.67 30.42
CA GLU A 890 -68.15 -3.59 31.15
C GLU A 890 -69.26 -3.01 30.26
N ALA A 891 -70.50 -3.20 30.70
CA ALA A 891 -71.68 -2.69 30.03
C ALA A 891 -71.53 -1.18 29.79
N ALA A 892 -71.60 -0.77 28.53
CA ALA A 892 -71.63 0.63 28.14
C ALA A 892 -72.75 1.37 28.91
N PRO A 893 -72.45 2.50 29.58
CA PRO A 893 -73.49 3.32 30.16
C PRO A 893 -74.28 4.01 29.05
N ASP A 894 -75.59 3.96 29.20
CA ASP A 894 -76.60 4.63 28.40
C ASP A 894 -76.29 6.12 28.24
N ALA A 895 -76.00 6.55 27.01
CA ALA A 895 -75.82 7.96 26.64
C ALA A 895 -77.10 8.46 25.97
N SER A 896 -78.05 8.87 26.81
CA SER A 896 -79.13 9.79 26.42
C SER A 896 -78.94 11.13 27.16
N GLY A 897 -78.89 12.21 26.38
CA GLY A 897 -78.81 13.61 26.82
C GLY A 897 -77.37 14.13 26.93
N ASP A 898 -77.05 15.38 26.61
CA ASP A 898 -77.80 16.50 26.05
C ASP A 898 -76.75 17.56 25.65
N GLU A 899 -77.18 18.53 24.86
CA GLU A 899 -76.47 19.64 24.21
C GLU A 899 -75.41 20.40 25.05
N GLY A 900 -74.34 20.85 24.37
CA GLY A 900 -73.36 21.82 24.90
C GLY A 900 -72.11 21.96 24.04
#